data_AF-A0AAD4HUQ5-F1
#
_entry.id   AF-A0AAD4HUQ5-F1
#
_cell.length_a   1.000
_cell.length_b   1.000
_cell.length_c   1.000
_cell.angle_alpha   90.00
_cell.angle_beta   90.00
_cell.angle_gamma   90.00
#
_symmetry.space_group_name_H-M   'P 1'
#
loop_
_entity.id
_entity.type
_entity.pdbx_description
1 polymer ?
#
loop_
_entity_poly.entity_id
_entity_poly.type
_entity_poly.pdbx_seq_one_letter_code
_entity_poly.pdbx_strand_id
1 'polypeptide(L)'
;MPLPLTSADKIASYGIRGADPSPSFLAIELSQAVHRINLINAWGPAIGPGTRVLELGCGQGPCTQALAEAVTSPDDPTGSSGHITAVDPGAPDYGAPFTLGEAQSHLSAGPLGPLITFHRADPIDFLAAHADAQWDVAVLAHCIWYFRSADTLRQILAALRGRVARVCLAEWALHATEPAAAAHVLAALARATFEAHRADSVENIQTLASPRAIKEAAAQAGWEVESEGTVVPEAELSDGYWETGTVVREGFAEEVEKEIKDGRVKAVLTSARDAVIAAADSVGGAKRQAQVDYVLLERRDQVAPQVGASIGMFPSAARILDQLGAWKGVNDGSEPLRVFNTRNSKGNPICPQDFSSFLVHARTGYWTAWGERQNLLRVLYENLKEPGKILVNKDLVDIRHDANGVSAICADGSSFRGDILVGADGVFSKTRTKMWELAESEHPDLVAADKDCLISEYNCLFGISKGVACSKLTAGDVNTTYCSGRALLSVTAEGGKVYWFAQERLPETYRLAKYPRYTDDDAKDFVSRHGDMVVVPGPNGLTLADLWEKMVSSRLVAIEEAKFKLWHWGRIGCVGDSIHKATPNLGIGGNSAVESAASIANGIKRLADSTRATGRRPTQQEVEEMLADYKSAREVRAAAVVDASGFLARAQNIHGLSSRFFVTYLLPMLSEFLPELMSNALIGATKLDFLPLPAASLSGTMPFNPSQGDGLRESKLKRMLLALPLLGLSFAGLWVMDATPAMEWAKALRDSGTLNLPTGPIPIIRSFYHLPSFDDFVALINTFFFPSLYNTDPISRRQLTSFLTDGTVLLTIWIFESARRANMLTPLQLPNLFTALGQLLGIGVMAPIYCFLHYVLSPVESFAARDQRLTNTRISYAALPAILLTYLFPFYAMILWPTLEARQDLLYLWQLYPAWLALAVWGIGRLFVRDTVASDKLYDTQRDLPVMRVYLGAASVLAAGVWVWTVWLSGSGGLTGVFVPEGLPRSMPSFEAFAGQFLRWDEVFGFGSHLVWLGYLFWDLAAAGMLREGWFTAVGLGVVSVLLVGPGATLGLGWLWREHILATRRHKDALTPESVGRLHGTAF
;
A
#
# COMPACT_ATOMS: atom_id res chain seq x y z
N MET A 1 -22.59 24.43 20.11
CA MET A 1 -22.75 23.61 18.88
C MET A 1 -22.24 22.22 19.18
N PRO A 2 -22.81 21.16 18.59
CA PRO A 2 -22.24 19.81 18.73
C PRO A 2 -20.81 19.79 18.19
N LEU A 3 -19.95 19.03 18.85
CA LEU A 3 -18.57 18.80 18.41
C LEU A 3 -18.61 17.92 17.14
N PRO A 4 -18.06 18.37 16.00
CA PRO A 4 -18.19 17.63 14.75
C PRO A 4 -17.34 16.35 14.78
N LEU A 5 -17.86 15.27 14.20
CA LEU A 5 -17.13 13.99 14.08
C LEU A 5 -15.80 14.12 13.34
N THR A 6 -15.65 15.10 12.45
CA THR A 6 -14.38 15.41 11.77
C THR A 6 -13.27 15.85 12.72
N SER A 7 -13.59 16.21 13.97
CA SER A 7 -12.60 16.50 15.00
C SER A 7 -11.96 15.24 15.59
N ALA A 8 -12.47 14.04 15.29
CA ALA A 8 -11.94 12.79 15.84
C ALA A 8 -10.47 12.56 15.47
N ASP A 9 -10.06 12.85 14.23
CA ASP A 9 -8.65 12.77 13.79
C ASP A 9 -7.74 13.68 14.63
N LYS A 10 -8.22 14.90 14.91
CA LYS A 10 -7.49 15.89 15.71
C LYS A 10 -7.39 15.42 17.17
N ILE A 11 -8.49 14.96 17.75
CA ILE A 11 -8.53 14.45 19.13
C ILE A 11 -7.62 13.24 19.27
N ALA A 12 -7.76 12.23 18.41
CA ALA A 12 -6.89 11.04 18.40
C ALA A 12 -5.41 11.39 18.22
N SER A 13 -5.09 12.51 17.55
CA SER A 13 -3.71 12.94 17.36
C SER A 13 -3.01 13.45 18.62
N TYR A 14 -3.76 13.76 19.69
CA TYR A 14 -3.19 14.21 20.97
C TYR A 14 -2.67 13.07 21.85
N GLY A 15 -3.06 11.82 21.57
CA GLY A 15 -2.58 10.63 22.30
C GLY A 15 -1.11 10.28 22.00
N ILE A 16 -0.49 9.52 22.92
CA ILE A 16 0.90 9.07 22.75
C ILE A 16 1.01 8.15 21.53
N ARG A 17 1.97 8.44 20.64
CA ARG A 17 2.34 7.52 19.54
C ARG A 17 3.48 6.60 19.99
N GLY A 18 3.30 5.29 19.87
CA GLY A 18 4.34 4.31 20.16
C GLY A 18 5.52 4.34 19.18
N ALA A 19 6.61 3.67 19.57
CA ALA A 19 7.77 3.45 18.69
C ALA A 19 7.46 2.52 17.50
N ASP A 20 6.36 1.77 17.59
CA ASP A 20 5.75 1.02 16.49
C ASP A 20 4.67 1.90 15.81
N PRO A 21 4.90 2.40 14.59
CA PRO A 21 3.95 3.25 13.87
C PRO A 21 2.84 2.43 13.19
N SER A 22 2.41 1.31 13.81
CA SER A 22 1.37 0.46 13.23
C SER A 22 0.03 1.23 13.16
N PRO A 23 -0.68 1.23 12.01
CA PRO A 23 -1.93 1.99 11.87
C PRO A 23 -3.08 1.46 12.74
N SER A 24 -2.89 0.31 13.41
CA SER A 24 -3.82 -0.21 14.42
C SER A 24 -3.95 0.70 15.64
N PHE A 25 -2.88 1.36 16.09
CA PHE A 25 -2.95 2.21 17.29
C PHE A 25 -3.78 3.48 17.00
N LEU A 26 -3.51 4.15 15.88
CA LEU A 26 -4.27 5.34 15.48
C LEU A 26 -5.74 5.00 15.21
N ALA A 27 -6.04 3.82 14.68
CA ALA A 27 -7.42 3.38 14.48
C ALA A 27 -8.18 3.19 15.81
N ILE A 28 -7.51 2.69 16.85
CA ILE A 28 -8.10 2.56 18.20
C ILE A 28 -8.36 3.93 18.80
N GLU A 29 -7.38 4.84 18.78
CA GLU A 29 -7.56 6.21 19.29
C GLU A 29 -8.66 6.96 18.53
N LEU A 30 -8.77 6.74 17.21
CA LEU A 30 -9.82 7.32 16.38
C LEU A 30 -11.21 6.81 16.77
N SER A 31 -11.39 5.50 16.94
CA SER A 31 -12.69 4.94 17.32
C SER A 31 -13.10 5.35 18.75
N GLN A 32 -12.13 5.44 19.66
CA GLN A 32 -12.34 6.04 20.99
C GLN A 32 -12.79 7.50 20.88
N ALA A 33 -12.08 8.32 20.09
CA ALA A 33 -12.41 9.74 19.91
C ALA A 33 -13.83 9.93 19.34
N VAL A 34 -14.21 9.16 18.32
CA VAL A 34 -15.58 9.18 17.75
C VAL A 34 -16.62 8.88 18.82
N HIS A 35 -16.41 7.82 19.62
CA HIS A 35 -17.33 7.47 20.71
C HIS A 35 -17.44 8.59 21.75
N ARG A 36 -16.33 9.19 22.18
CA ARG A 36 -16.35 10.30 23.16
C ARG A 36 -17.05 11.55 22.61
N ILE A 37 -16.88 11.87 21.33
CA ILE A 37 -17.63 12.95 20.67
C ILE A 37 -19.13 12.67 20.72
N ASN A 38 -19.55 11.44 20.42
CA ASN A 38 -20.96 11.05 20.46
C ASN A 38 -21.56 11.17 21.87
N LEU A 39 -20.82 10.79 22.91
CA LEU A 39 -21.26 10.98 24.31
C LEU A 39 -21.43 12.47 24.66
N ILE A 40 -20.44 13.30 24.33
CA ILE A 40 -20.49 14.75 24.58
C ILE A 40 -21.68 15.38 23.87
N ASN A 41 -21.90 15.00 22.60
CA ASN A 41 -23.03 15.49 21.82
C ASN A 41 -24.39 15.01 22.37
N ALA A 42 -24.45 13.80 22.93
CA ALA A 42 -25.67 13.26 23.55
C ALA A 42 -26.04 13.99 24.85
N TRP A 43 -25.06 14.49 25.60
CA TRP A 43 -25.31 15.36 26.77
C TRP A 43 -25.78 16.79 26.37
N GLY A 44 -25.82 17.09 25.07
CA GLY A 44 -26.40 18.32 24.55
C GLY A 44 -25.60 19.57 24.93
N PRO A 45 -26.25 20.70 25.28
CA PRO A 45 -25.57 21.98 25.53
C PRO A 45 -24.90 22.05 26.91
N ALA A 46 -24.79 20.94 27.65
CA ALA A 46 -24.16 20.92 28.98
C ALA A 46 -22.65 21.20 28.92
N ILE A 47 -22.00 20.88 27.81
CA ILE A 47 -20.56 21.06 27.60
C ILE A 47 -20.33 21.83 26.30
N GLY A 48 -19.61 22.94 26.37
CA GLY A 48 -19.26 23.73 25.21
C GLY A 48 -18.17 24.76 25.51
N PRO A 49 -17.85 25.65 24.55
CA PRO A 49 -16.77 26.61 24.69
C PRO A 49 -16.86 27.40 26.00
N GLY A 50 -15.78 27.40 26.78
CA GLY A 50 -15.69 28.11 28.05
C GLY A 50 -16.25 27.39 29.29
N THR A 51 -16.70 26.13 29.16
CA THR A 51 -17.20 25.37 30.32
C THR A 51 -16.05 24.89 31.21
N ARG A 52 -16.21 24.99 32.54
CA ARG A 52 -15.31 24.36 33.52
C ARG A 52 -15.85 23.00 33.92
N VAL A 53 -15.14 21.94 33.58
CA VAL A 53 -15.56 20.55 33.74
C VAL A 53 -14.75 19.88 34.85
N LEU A 54 -15.44 19.17 35.75
CA LEU A 54 -14.83 18.21 36.66
C LEU A 54 -15.04 16.79 36.10
N GLU A 55 -13.98 16.17 35.60
CA GLU A 55 -14.01 14.78 35.13
C GLU A 55 -13.52 13.85 36.24
N LEU A 56 -14.37 12.92 36.69
CA LEU A 56 -14.02 11.93 37.70
C LEU A 56 -13.88 10.56 37.04
N GLY A 57 -12.75 9.89 37.28
CA GLY A 57 -12.36 8.63 36.63
C GLY A 57 -11.82 8.85 35.21
N CYS A 58 -10.93 9.83 35.02
CA CYS A 58 -10.42 10.20 33.69
C CYS A 58 -9.47 9.15 33.06
N GLY A 59 -8.93 8.22 33.85
CA GLY A 59 -8.00 7.19 33.41
C GLY A 59 -6.79 7.78 32.65
N GLN A 60 -6.46 7.17 31.51
CA GLN A 60 -5.40 7.63 30.59
C GLN A 60 -5.77 8.93 29.83
N GLY A 61 -7.01 9.41 29.92
CA GLY A 61 -7.48 10.67 29.33
C GLY A 61 -8.10 10.66 27.92
N PRO A 62 -8.63 9.55 27.35
CA PRO A 62 -9.29 9.63 26.03
C PRO A 62 -10.56 10.49 26.05
N CYS A 63 -11.34 10.48 27.14
CA CYS A 63 -12.48 11.39 27.31
C CYS A 63 -12.03 12.82 27.62
N THR A 64 -10.98 12.99 28.42
CA THR A 64 -10.36 14.29 28.72
C THR A 64 -9.95 15.05 27.45
N GLN A 65 -9.38 14.36 26.46
CA GLN A 65 -9.01 14.97 25.17
C GLN A 65 -10.22 15.55 24.42
N ALA A 66 -11.32 14.79 24.36
CA ALA A 66 -12.55 15.23 23.69
C ALA A 66 -13.24 16.37 24.46
N LEU A 67 -13.24 16.32 25.79
CA LEU A 67 -13.75 17.39 26.66
C LEU A 67 -12.94 18.68 26.48
N ALA A 68 -11.61 18.59 26.45
CA ALA A 68 -10.74 19.75 26.25
C ALA A 68 -10.99 20.43 24.89
N GLU A 69 -11.17 19.66 23.82
CA GLU A 69 -11.55 20.20 22.52
C GLU A 69 -12.96 20.83 22.55
N ALA A 70 -13.93 20.22 23.25
CA ALA A 70 -15.29 20.74 23.37
C ALA A 70 -15.38 22.08 24.13
N VAL A 71 -14.50 22.31 25.12
CA VAL A 71 -14.47 23.56 25.90
C VAL A 71 -13.60 24.66 25.28
N THR A 72 -12.89 24.36 24.20
CA THR A 72 -12.05 25.34 23.48
C THR A 72 -12.92 26.26 22.62
N SER A 73 -12.68 27.57 22.71
CA SER A 73 -13.36 28.56 21.86
C SER A 73 -12.62 28.76 20.52
N PRO A 74 -13.32 28.82 19.37
CA PRO A 74 -12.71 29.17 18.09
C PRO A 74 -12.01 30.54 18.10
N ASP A 75 -12.52 31.47 18.93
CA ASP A 75 -12.05 32.86 19.01
C ASP A 75 -10.98 33.08 20.11
N ASP A 76 -10.75 32.08 20.97
CA ASP A 76 -9.69 32.08 21.98
C ASP A 76 -8.97 30.71 22.03
N PRO A 77 -8.06 30.46 21.08
CA PRO A 77 -7.28 29.22 21.06
C PRO A 77 -6.23 29.14 22.18
N THR A 78 -6.05 30.20 22.99
CA THR A 78 -5.11 30.20 24.13
C THR A 78 -5.73 29.65 25.42
N GLY A 79 -7.03 29.37 25.42
CA GLY A 79 -7.69 28.59 26.46
C GLY A 79 -8.07 29.37 27.72
N SER A 80 -8.25 30.69 27.65
CA SER A 80 -8.49 31.50 28.85
C SER A 80 -9.91 31.38 29.43
N SER A 81 -10.85 30.73 28.72
CA SER A 81 -12.26 30.64 29.12
C SER A 81 -12.74 29.28 29.64
N GLY A 82 -12.12 28.14 29.27
CA GLY A 82 -12.61 26.79 29.62
C GLY A 82 -11.51 25.92 30.26
N HIS A 83 -11.86 24.98 31.13
CA HIS A 83 -10.87 24.19 31.86
C HIS A 83 -11.39 22.81 32.29
N ILE A 84 -10.54 21.79 32.26
CA ILE A 84 -10.83 20.42 32.70
C ILE A 84 -10.02 20.09 33.95
N THR A 85 -10.70 19.86 35.07
CA THR A 85 -10.12 19.24 36.27
C THR A 85 -10.37 17.74 36.18
N ALA A 86 -9.33 16.97 35.89
CA ALA A 86 -9.42 15.52 35.65
C ALA A 86 -8.86 14.75 36.84
N VAL A 87 -9.66 13.92 37.49
CA VAL A 87 -9.32 13.22 38.74
C VAL A 87 -9.38 11.72 38.54
N ASP A 88 -8.33 10.99 38.90
CA ASP A 88 -8.31 9.53 38.85
C ASP A 88 -7.49 8.93 40.00
N PRO A 89 -7.98 7.87 40.69
CA PRO A 89 -7.25 7.21 41.77
C PRO A 89 -6.21 6.18 41.28
N GLY A 90 -6.14 5.90 39.98
CA GLY A 90 -5.32 4.86 39.38
C GLY A 90 -3.82 5.05 39.63
N ALA A 91 -3.12 3.93 39.80
CA ALA A 91 -1.67 3.93 39.97
C ALA A 91 -0.98 4.46 38.69
N PRO A 92 0.09 5.28 38.81
CA PRO A 92 0.71 5.89 37.63
C PRO A 92 1.39 4.88 36.69
N ASP A 93 1.69 3.68 37.17
CA ASP A 93 2.25 2.55 36.42
C ASP A 93 1.19 1.59 35.86
N TYR A 94 -0.09 1.86 36.11
CA TYR A 94 -1.21 1.08 35.58
C TYR A 94 -1.50 1.43 34.11
N GLY A 95 -1.87 0.44 33.30
CA GLY A 95 -2.32 0.64 31.91
C GLY A 95 -1.31 0.15 30.86
N ALA A 96 -1.84 -0.14 29.67
CA ALA A 96 -1.07 -0.56 28.50
C ALA A 96 -1.73 0.01 27.21
N PRO A 97 -0.99 0.24 26.11
CA PRO A 97 0.46 0.05 25.98
C PRO A 97 1.29 1.09 26.75
N PHE A 98 0.68 2.21 27.13
CA PHE A 98 1.28 3.22 28.00
C PHE A 98 0.63 3.20 29.36
N THR A 99 1.41 3.51 30.37
CA THR A 99 0.90 3.70 31.72
C THR A 99 0.07 4.99 31.81
N LEU A 100 -0.82 5.05 32.78
CA LEU A 100 -1.66 6.21 33.09
C LEU A 100 -0.80 7.46 33.32
N GLY A 101 0.32 7.30 34.04
CA GLY A 101 1.27 8.38 34.28
C GLY A 101 1.94 8.89 33.01
N GLU A 102 2.31 8.01 32.08
CA GLU A 102 2.86 8.39 30.78
C GLU A 102 1.84 9.17 29.96
N ALA A 103 0.62 8.63 29.81
CA ALA A 103 -0.47 9.24 29.03
C ALA A 103 -0.83 10.65 29.53
N GLN A 104 -1.06 10.79 30.84
CA GLN A 104 -1.39 12.09 31.43
C GLN A 104 -0.23 13.10 31.32
N SER A 105 1.01 12.65 31.50
CA SER A 105 2.19 13.52 31.33
C SER A 105 2.35 13.99 29.90
N HIS A 106 2.06 13.14 28.92
CA HIS A 106 2.08 13.50 27.50
C HIS A 106 1.04 14.55 27.15
N LEU A 107 -0.21 14.35 27.60
CA LEU A 107 -1.29 15.32 27.38
C LEU A 107 -0.99 16.66 28.05
N SER A 108 -0.43 16.63 29.26
CA SER A 108 -0.02 17.83 30.00
C SER A 108 1.11 18.60 29.30
N ALA A 109 2.02 17.90 28.61
CA ALA A 109 3.09 18.52 27.84
C ALA A 109 2.67 18.93 26.42
N GLY A 110 1.51 18.45 25.96
CA GLY A 110 0.99 18.66 24.62
C GLY A 110 0.16 19.94 24.47
N PRO A 111 -0.47 20.13 23.29
CA PRO A 111 -1.27 21.33 22.99
C PRO A 111 -2.46 21.56 23.93
N LEU A 112 -3.01 20.49 24.51
CA LEU A 112 -4.13 20.56 25.46
C LEU A 112 -3.69 20.86 26.90
N GLY A 113 -2.39 20.78 27.21
CA GLY A 113 -1.87 20.94 28.56
C GLY A 113 -2.37 22.16 29.33
N PRO A 114 -2.43 23.37 28.73
CA PRO A 114 -2.95 24.56 29.40
C PRO A 114 -4.42 24.47 29.84
N LEU A 115 -5.20 23.57 29.23
CA LEU A 115 -6.63 23.38 29.50
C LEU A 115 -6.91 22.31 30.56
N ILE A 116 -5.92 21.51 30.95
CA ILE A 116 -6.14 20.29 31.73
C ILE A 116 -5.28 20.32 33.01
N THR A 117 -5.92 20.05 34.15
CA THR A 117 -5.22 19.74 35.40
C THR A 117 -5.54 18.32 35.84
N PHE A 118 -4.54 17.43 35.85
CA PHE A 118 -4.68 16.06 36.35
C PHE A 118 -4.41 15.98 37.85
N HIS A 119 -5.30 15.31 38.58
CA HIS A 119 -5.16 15.00 40.00
C HIS A 119 -5.20 13.49 40.22
N ARG A 120 -4.18 12.99 40.91
CA ARG A 120 -4.09 11.58 41.33
C ARG A 120 -4.63 11.46 42.75
N ALA A 121 -5.93 11.22 42.87
CA ALA A 121 -6.62 11.19 44.15
C ALA A 121 -7.91 10.36 44.06
N ASP A 122 -8.34 9.80 45.19
CA ASP A 122 -9.69 9.28 45.32
C ASP A 122 -10.70 10.42 45.11
N PRO A 123 -11.78 10.23 44.31
CA PRO A 123 -12.75 11.29 44.05
C PRO A 123 -13.36 11.91 45.29
N ILE A 124 -13.63 11.12 46.35
CA ILE A 124 -14.25 11.61 47.58
C ILE A 124 -13.24 12.42 48.38
N ASP A 125 -12.01 11.91 48.52
CA ASP A 125 -10.93 12.63 49.21
C ASP A 125 -10.57 13.93 48.48
N PHE A 126 -10.54 13.91 47.15
CA PHE A 126 -10.31 15.10 46.33
C PHE A 126 -11.39 16.16 46.56
N LEU A 127 -12.66 15.76 46.52
CA LEU A 127 -13.79 16.65 46.80
C LEU A 127 -13.75 17.16 48.25
N ALA A 128 -13.38 16.34 49.23
CA ALA A 128 -13.24 16.78 50.62
C ALA A 128 -12.13 17.84 50.78
N ALA A 129 -10.99 17.65 50.11
CA ALA A 129 -9.85 18.58 50.15
C ALA A 129 -10.13 19.91 49.43
N HIS A 130 -11.07 19.93 48.48
CA HIS A 130 -11.44 21.11 47.69
C HIS A 130 -12.88 21.54 47.96
N ALA A 131 -13.22 21.71 49.24
CA ALA A 131 -14.59 21.99 49.68
C ALA A 131 -15.23 23.24 49.02
N ASP A 132 -14.42 24.26 48.73
CA ASP A 132 -14.88 25.55 48.18
C ASP A 132 -14.84 25.62 46.64
N ALA A 133 -14.34 24.58 45.96
CA ALA A 133 -14.23 24.57 44.50
C ALA A 133 -15.61 24.40 43.83
N GLN A 134 -15.80 25.10 42.71
CA GLN A 134 -17.04 25.11 41.92
C GLN A 134 -16.73 24.86 40.45
N TRP A 135 -17.51 23.98 39.83
CA TRP A 135 -17.43 23.66 38.41
C TRP A 135 -18.81 23.81 37.77
N ASP A 136 -18.85 23.99 36.46
CA ASP A 136 -20.11 24.19 35.76
C ASP A 136 -20.83 22.84 35.56
N VAL A 137 -20.05 21.77 35.32
CA VAL A 137 -20.54 20.40 35.10
C VAL A 137 -19.55 19.37 35.64
N ALA A 138 -20.05 18.25 36.17
CA ALA A 138 -19.26 17.06 36.47
C ALA A 138 -19.51 15.95 35.44
N VAL A 139 -18.48 15.21 35.05
CA VAL A 139 -18.54 14.11 34.08
C VAL A 139 -18.02 12.82 34.71
N LEU A 140 -18.78 11.73 34.56
CA LEU A 140 -18.32 10.35 34.80
C LEU A 140 -18.64 9.52 33.56
N ALA A 141 -17.62 9.12 32.82
CA ALA A 141 -17.77 8.36 31.57
C ALA A 141 -17.01 7.03 31.63
N HIS A 142 -17.74 5.92 31.57
CA HIS A 142 -17.20 4.54 31.55
C HIS A 142 -16.21 4.26 32.69
N CYS A 143 -16.52 4.77 33.88
CA CYS A 143 -15.66 4.70 35.06
C CYS A 143 -16.37 4.16 36.31
N ILE A 144 -17.70 4.01 36.27
CA ILE A 144 -18.51 3.64 37.45
C ILE A 144 -18.24 2.19 37.84
N TRP A 145 -18.04 1.31 36.86
CA TRP A 145 -17.77 -0.12 37.09
C TRP A 145 -16.43 -0.42 37.80
N TYR A 146 -15.53 0.57 37.85
CA TYR A 146 -14.24 0.46 38.55
C TYR A 146 -14.39 0.66 40.06
N PHE A 147 -15.50 1.22 40.53
CA PHE A 147 -15.68 1.47 41.96
C PHE A 147 -15.78 0.16 42.74
N ARG A 148 -15.10 0.11 43.89
CA ARG A 148 -15.09 -1.07 44.78
C ARG A 148 -16.43 -1.36 45.46
N SER A 149 -17.31 -0.37 45.52
CA SER A 149 -18.59 -0.47 46.21
C SER A 149 -19.68 0.25 45.44
N ALA A 150 -20.87 -0.34 45.45
CA ALA A 150 -22.07 0.28 44.90
C ALA A 150 -22.41 1.61 45.60
N ASP A 151 -21.96 1.81 46.84
CA ASP A 151 -22.21 3.03 47.61
C ASP A 151 -21.29 4.20 47.20
N THR A 152 -20.14 3.92 46.56
CA THR A 152 -19.14 4.93 46.18
C THR A 152 -19.75 5.98 45.24
N LEU A 153 -20.53 5.56 44.25
CA LEU A 153 -21.21 6.49 43.34
C LEU A 153 -22.16 7.43 44.10
N ARG A 154 -22.97 6.90 45.04
CA ARG A 154 -23.88 7.71 45.85
C ARG A 154 -23.12 8.75 46.68
N GLN A 155 -21.98 8.37 47.27
CA GLN A 155 -21.15 9.27 48.05
C GLN A 155 -20.54 10.39 47.19
N ILE A 156 -20.01 10.05 46.00
CA ILE A 156 -19.50 11.03 45.03
C ILE A 156 -20.61 12.01 44.62
N LEU A 157 -21.78 11.49 44.23
CA LEU A 157 -22.92 12.32 43.83
C LEU A 157 -23.39 13.23 44.97
N ALA A 158 -23.41 12.73 46.21
CA ALA A 158 -23.75 13.55 47.38
C ALA A 158 -22.71 14.66 47.63
N ALA A 159 -21.42 14.37 47.45
CA ALA A 159 -20.33 15.33 47.60
C ALA A 159 -20.32 16.43 46.52
N LEU A 160 -20.86 16.13 45.32
CA LEU A 160 -21.02 17.10 44.23
C LEU A 160 -22.18 18.09 44.45
N ARG A 161 -23.10 17.82 45.38
CA ARG A 161 -24.25 18.69 45.64
C ARG A 161 -23.78 20.09 46.07
N GLY A 162 -24.33 21.10 45.41
CA GLY A 162 -23.97 22.51 45.66
C GLY A 162 -22.63 22.95 45.08
N ARG A 163 -21.97 22.10 44.28
CA ARG A 163 -20.68 22.40 43.64
C ARG A 163 -20.71 22.38 42.11
N VAL A 164 -21.70 21.70 41.55
CA VAL A 164 -21.97 21.64 40.11
C VAL A 164 -23.47 21.77 39.86
N ALA A 165 -23.83 22.38 38.72
CA ALA A 165 -25.23 22.54 38.34
C ALA A 165 -25.79 21.25 37.71
N ARG A 166 -24.94 20.50 36.99
CA ARG A 166 -25.32 19.27 36.28
C ARG A 166 -24.24 18.19 36.42
N VAL A 167 -24.68 16.94 36.35
CA VAL A 167 -23.80 15.76 36.28
C VAL A 167 -24.13 14.99 35.01
N CYS A 168 -23.14 14.82 34.15
CA CYS A 168 -23.20 14.04 32.93
C CYS A 168 -22.62 12.65 33.18
N LEU A 169 -23.46 11.61 33.07
CA LEU A 169 -23.07 10.22 33.28
C LEU A 169 -23.17 9.45 31.97
N ALA A 170 -22.19 8.61 31.68
CA ALA A 170 -22.26 7.58 30.64
C ALA A 170 -21.65 6.29 31.16
N GLU A 171 -22.38 5.18 31.02
CA GLU A 171 -21.92 3.84 31.39
C GLU A 171 -22.62 2.81 30.49
N TRP A 172 -22.06 1.61 30.38
CA TRP A 172 -22.62 0.56 29.54
C TRP A 172 -24.01 0.11 30.00
N ALA A 173 -24.92 -0.06 29.03
CA ALA A 173 -26.35 -0.18 29.32
C ALA A 173 -26.84 -1.54 29.85
N LEU A 174 -25.94 -2.52 30.01
CA LEU A 174 -26.22 -3.92 30.39
C LEU A 174 -27.32 -4.62 29.55
N HIS A 175 -27.53 -4.15 28.33
CA HIS A 175 -28.34 -4.82 27.34
C HIS A 175 -27.74 -4.59 25.96
N ALA A 176 -27.92 -5.57 25.08
CA ALA A 176 -27.42 -5.49 23.72
C ALA A 176 -28.50 -4.88 22.82
N THR A 177 -28.26 -3.69 22.27
CA THR A 177 -29.10 -3.09 21.21
C THR A 177 -28.88 -3.75 19.86
N GLU A 178 -27.74 -4.44 19.70
CA GLU A 178 -27.35 -5.19 18.52
C GLU A 178 -26.87 -6.59 18.91
N PRO A 179 -27.04 -7.61 18.04
CA PRO A 179 -26.57 -8.96 18.33
C PRO A 179 -25.08 -9.01 18.71
N ALA A 180 -24.25 -8.18 18.08
CA ALA A 180 -22.80 -8.13 18.30
C ALA A 180 -22.41 -7.78 19.75
N ALA A 181 -23.23 -6.98 20.43
CA ALA A 181 -22.99 -6.55 21.81
C ALA A 181 -23.38 -7.61 22.87
N ALA A 182 -24.03 -8.71 22.47
CA ALA A 182 -24.48 -9.73 23.43
C ALA A 182 -23.31 -10.39 24.19
N ALA A 183 -22.19 -10.61 23.50
CA ALA A 183 -20.99 -11.19 24.11
C ALA A 183 -20.40 -10.27 25.20
N HIS A 184 -20.37 -8.96 24.94
CA HIS A 184 -19.90 -7.95 25.88
C HIS A 184 -20.72 -7.94 27.17
N VAL A 185 -22.05 -7.92 27.07
CA VAL A 185 -22.94 -7.94 28.26
C VAL A 185 -22.73 -9.18 29.11
N LEU A 186 -22.63 -10.36 28.48
CA LEU A 186 -22.39 -11.62 29.19
C LEU A 186 -21.00 -11.64 29.82
N ALA A 187 -19.99 -11.08 29.15
CA ALA A 187 -18.62 -11.02 29.65
C ALA A 187 -18.53 -10.11 30.88
N ALA A 188 -19.18 -8.94 30.84
CA ALA A 188 -19.26 -8.03 31.97
C ALA A 188 -19.91 -8.69 33.20
N LEU A 189 -21.01 -9.43 33.01
CA LEU A 189 -21.67 -10.19 34.07
C LEU A 189 -20.77 -11.31 34.65
N ALA A 190 -20.10 -12.07 33.78
CA ALA A 190 -19.20 -13.14 34.19
C ALA A 190 -18.01 -12.59 34.99
N ARG A 191 -17.38 -11.52 34.48
CA ARG A 191 -16.25 -10.84 35.14
C ARG A 191 -16.68 -10.27 36.49
N ALA A 192 -17.77 -9.52 36.55
CA ALA A 192 -18.27 -8.95 37.79
C ALA A 192 -18.59 -10.01 38.85
N THR A 193 -19.18 -11.14 38.43
CA THR A 193 -19.47 -12.26 39.34
C THR A 193 -18.19 -12.86 39.92
N PHE A 194 -17.13 -12.95 39.11
CA PHE A 194 -15.84 -13.45 39.56
C PHE A 194 -15.16 -12.45 40.51
N GLU A 195 -15.10 -11.17 40.14
CA GLU A 195 -14.44 -10.12 40.94
C GLU A 195 -15.16 -9.83 42.27
N ALA A 196 -16.47 -10.06 42.36
CA ALA A 196 -17.22 -9.97 43.63
C ALA A 196 -16.70 -10.91 44.74
N HIS A 197 -15.88 -11.91 44.38
CA HIS A 197 -15.25 -12.83 45.32
C HIS A 197 -13.80 -12.46 45.66
N ARG A 198 -13.27 -11.37 45.11
CA ARG A 198 -11.88 -10.90 45.29
C ARG A 198 -11.87 -9.57 46.03
N ALA A 199 -11.28 -9.55 47.22
CA ALA A 199 -11.17 -8.33 48.02
C ALA A 199 -10.19 -7.29 47.43
N ASP A 200 -9.17 -7.74 46.71
CA ASP A 200 -8.09 -6.92 46.15
C ASP A 200 -8.14 -6.87 44.61
N SER A 201 -9.34 -6.80 44.04
CA SER A 201 -9.49 -6.67 42.59
C SER A 201 -8.88 -5.36 42.08
N VAL A 202 -8.22 -5.45 40.93
CA VAL A 202 -7.67 -4.32 40.16
C VAL A 202 -8.16 -4.33 38.71
N GLU A 203 -9.19 -5.14 38.42
CA GLU A 203 -9.78 -5.23 37.09
C GLU A 203 -10.65 -4.01 36.78
N ASN A 204 -10.96 -3.81 35.49
CA ASN A 204 -11.82 -2.72 35.03
C ASN A 204 -13.28 -2.85 35.53
N ILE A 205 -13.72 -4.07 35.82
CA ILE A 205 -15.08 -4.36 36.31
C ILE A 205 -14.97 -4.94 37.71
N GLN A 206 -15.14 -4.09 38.72
CA GLN A 206 -15.15 -4.47 40.14
C GLN A 206 -16.58 -4.53 40.68
N THR A 207 -17.40 -3.50 40.39
CA THR A 207 -18.81 -3.46 40.77
C THR A 207 -19.69 -3.12 39.58
N LEU A 208 -20.45 -4.09 39.09
CA LEU A 208 -21.33 -3.91 37.94
C LEU A 208 -22.63 -3.21 38.33
N ALA A 209 -22.67 -1.88 38.19
CA ALA A 209 -23.86 -1.08 38.44
C ALA A 209 -24.77 -1.04 37.20
N SER A 210 -26.04 -1.43 37.35
CA SER A 210 -27.04 -1.31 36.28
C SER A 210 -27.52 0.15 36.11
N PRO A 211 -28.07 0.52 34.92
CA PRO A 211 -28.67 1.84 34.72
C PRO A 211 -29.72 2.20 35.78
N ARG A 212 -30.49 1.22 36.25
CA ARG A 212 -31.44 1.39 37.35
C ARG A 212 -30.74 1.73 38.66
N ALA A 213 -29.70 0.99 39.03
CA ALA A 213 -28.94 1.21 40.27
C ALA A 213 -28.25 2.59 40.28
N ILE A 214 -27.71 3.02 39.13
CA ILE A 214 -27.11 4.35 38.96
C ILE A 214 -28.15 5.45 39.24
N LYS A 215 -29.37 5.33 38.69
CA LYS A 215 -30.47 6.28 38.93
C LYS A 215 -30.94 6.28 40.39
N GLU A 216 -31.03 5.10 41.00
CA GLU A 216 -31.37 4.98 42.44
C GLU A 216 -30.31 5.65 43.32
N ALA A 217 -29.02 5.47 43.03
CA ALA A 217 -27.93 6.16 43.74
C ALA A 217 -27.99 7.68 43.57
N ALA A 218 -28.29 8.16 42.36
CA ALA A 218 -28.47 9.59 42.09
C ALA A 218 -29.66 10.19 42.86
N ALA A 219 -30.81 9.52 42.85
CA ALA A 219 -31.99 9.94 43.60
C ALA A 219 -31.74 9.98 45.12
N GLN A 220 -31.06 8.97 45.67
CA GLN A 220 -30.67 8.95 47.08
C GLN A 220 -29.68 10.05 47.46
N ALA A 221 -28.87 10.51 46.51
CA ALA A 221 -27.97 11.65 46.66
C ALA A 221 -28.64 13.01 46.41
N GLY A 222 -29.95 13.03 46.13
CA GLY A 222 -30.73 14.25 45.92
C GLY A 222 -30.60 14.86 44.52
N TRP A 223 -30.30 14.04 43.52
CA TRP A 223 -30.31 14.42 42.09
C TRP A 223 -31.57 13.92 41.39
N GLU A 224 -32.01 14.65 40.38
CA GLU A 224 -33.11 14.28 39.49
C GLU A 224 -32.59 14.07 38.08
N VAL A 225 -33.13 13.08 37.37
CA VAL A 225 -32.69 12.74 36.01
C VAL A 225 -33.34 13.70 35.02
N GLU A 226 -32.53 14.57 34.40
CA GLU A 226 -32.99 15.52 33.38
C GLU A 226 -33.27 14.83 32.03
N SER A 227 -32.38 13.93 31.60
CA SER A 227 -32.51 13.18 30.34
C SER A 227 -31.80 11.83 30.40
N GLU A 228 -32.31 10.84 29.68
CA GLU A 228 -31.72 9.49 29.54
C GLU A 228 -31.75 9.07 28.06
N GLY A 229 -30.70 8.39 27.60
CA GLY A 229 -30.62 7.87 26.24
C GLY A 229 -29.53 6.81 26.11
N THR A 230 -29.58 6.05 25.01
CA THR A 230 -28.58 5.04 24.67
C THR A 230 -27.79 5.51 23.44
N VAL A 231 -26.46 5.52 23.54
CA VAL A 231 -25.56 5.77 22.41
C VAL A 231 -25.03 4.43 21.93
N VAL A 232 -25.33 4.07 20.68
CA VAL A 232 -24.77 2.88 20.04
C VAL A 232 -23.39 3.26 19.48
N PRO A 233 -22.30 2.61 19.92
CA PRO A 233 -20.97 2.89 19.41
C PRO A 233 -20.80 2.38 17.98
N GLU A 234 -19.84 2.94 17.24
CA GLU A 234 -19.43 2.42 15.94
C GLU A 234 -18.80 1.02 16.07
N ALA A 235 -18.83 0.22 15.00
CA ALA A 235 -18.40 -1.17 15.00
C ALA A 235 -16.90 -1.35 15.33
N GLU A 236 -16.09 -0.30 15.18
CA GLU A 236 -14.64 -0.29 15.42
C GLU A 236 -14.27 -0.12 16.90
N LEU A 237 -15.24 0.17 17.78
CA LEU A 237 -14.98 0.33 19.20
C LEU A 237 -14.61 -1.02 19.84
N SER A 238 -13.41 -1.10 20.41
CA SER A 238 -12.80 -2.37 20.81
C SER A 238 -13.12 -2.84 22.24
N ASP A 239 -13.78 -2.01 23.05
CA ASP A 239 -14.07 -2.30 24.46
C ASP A 239 -14.79 -3.64 24.64
N GLY A 240 -15.84 -3.90 23.85
CA GLY A 240 -16.57 -5.17 23.89
C GLY A 240 -15.71 -6.38 23.51
N TYR A 241 -14.75 -6.20 22.60
CA TYR A 241 -13.79 -7.25 22.23
C TYR A 241 -12.79 -7.52 23.37
N TRP A 242 -12.26 -6.48 24.00
CA TRP A 242 -11.31 -6.61 25.11
C TRP A 242 -11.94 -7.34 26.30
N GLU A 243 -13.13 -6.90 26.74
CA GLU A 243 -13.84 -7.50 27.87
C GLU A 243 -14.21 -8.96 27.60
N THR A 244 -14.74 -9.25 26.40
CA THR A 244 -15.03 -10.63 25.96
C THR A 244 -13.77 -11.49 25.98
N GLY A 245 -12.65 -10.97 25.47
CA GLY A 245 -11.36 -11.65 25.46
C GLY A 245 -10.86 -12.05 26.85
N THR A 246 -11.12 -11.22 27.87
CA THR A 246 -10.71 -11.53 29.25
C THR A 246 -11.40 -12.77 29.82
N VAL A 247 -12.60 -13.10 29.35
CA VAL A 247 -13.42 -14.23 29.83
C VAL A 247 -13.24 -15.47 28.95
N VAL A 248 -13.13 -15.28 27.62
CA VAL A 248 -12.98 -16.38 26.66
C VAL A 248 -11.64 -17.10 26.80
N ARG A 249 -10.56 -16.40 27.18
CA ARG A 249 -9.22 -17.01 27.37
C ARG A 249 -9.25 -18.18 28.35
N GLU A 250 -8.39 -19.17 28.13
CA GLU A 250 -8.29 -20.35 29.02
C GLU A 250 -7.91 -19.97 30.46
N GLY A 251 -7.03 -18.98 30.63
CA GLY A 251 -6.60 -18.53 31.96
C GLY A 251 -7.73 -18.04 32.87
N PHE A 252 -8.89 -17.61 32.32
CA PHE A 252 -10.04 -17.26 33.15
C PHE A 252 -10.63 -18.50 33.84
N ALA A 253 -10.67 -19.65 33.17
CA ALA A 253 -11.14 -20.90 33.78
C ALA A 253 -10.19 -21.37 34.90
N GLU A 254 -8.89 -21.21 34.71
CA GLU A 254 -7.87 -21.51 35.73
C GLU A 254 -7.99 -20.60 36.95
N GLU A 255 -8.21 -19.30 36.73
CA GLU A 255 -8.45 -18.32 37.79
C GLU A 255 -9.71 -18.64 38.60
N VAL A 256 -10.81 -19.00 37.92
CA VAL A 256 -12.04 -19.45 38.58
C VAL A 256 -11.80 -20.70 39.43
N GLU A 257 -11.03 -21.66 38.92
CA GLU A 257 -10.75 -22.89 39.66
C GLU A 257 -9.89 -22.64 40.91
N LYS A 258 -8.95 -21.71 40.81
CA LYS A 258 -7.99 -21.35 41.87
C LYS A 258 -8.60 -20.47 42.96
N GLU A 259 -9.33 -19.41 42.58
CA GLU A 259 -9.73 -18.35 43.50
C GLU A 259 -11.13 -18.57 44.11
N ILE A 260 -12.03 -19.25 43.39
CA ILE A 260 -13.40 -19.50 43.87
C ILE A 260 -13.44 -20.80 44.67
N LYS A 261 -13.94 -20.76 45.91
CA LYS A 261 -14.07 -21.97 46.76
C LYS A 261 -15.45 -22.62 46.71
N ASP A 262 -16.49 -21.85 46.39
CA ASP A 262 -17.86 -22.34 46.33
C ASP A 262 -18.13 -23.03 44.98
N GLY A 263 -18.46 -24.34 45.03
CA GLY A 263 -18.73 -25.14 43.84
C GLY A 263 -19.94 -24.69 43.01
N ARG A 264 -20.93 -24.03 43.63
CA ARG A 264 -22.10 -23.48 42.90
C ARG A 264 -21.69 -22.24 42.12
N VAL A 265 -20.87 -21.37 42.73
CA VAL A 265 -20.34 -20.17 42.07
C VAL A 265 -19.42 -20.56 40.91
N LYS A 266 -18.55 -21.56 41.10
CA LYS A 266 -17.76 -22.14 40.00
C LYS A 266 -18.65 -22.57 38.83
N ALA A 267 -19.68 -23.36 39.09
CA ALA A 267 -20.60 -23.83 38.04
C ALA A 267 -21.28 -22.67 37.29
N VAL A 268 -21.69 -21.62 38.00
CA VAL A 268 -22.27 -20.41 37.39
C VAL A 268 -21.24 -19.69 36.52
N LEU A 269 -20.01 -19.48 36.99
CA LEU A 269 -18.95 -18.81 36.23
C LEU A 269 -18.52 -19.60 35.00
N THR A 270 -18.44 -20.93 35.10
CA THR A 270 -18.20 -21.81 33.96
C THR A 270 -19.33 -21.70 32.94
N SER A 271 -20.59 -21.77 33.38
CA SER A 271 -21.75 -21.62 32.47
C SER A 271 -21.81 -20.23 31.84
N ALA A 272 -21.46 -19.19 32.59
CA ALA A 272 -21.42 -17.82 32.09
C ALA A 272 -20.33 -17.66 31.03
N ARG A 273 -19.13 -18.24 31.26
CA ARG A 273 -18.07 -18.29 30.25
C ARG A 273 -18.53 -18.99 28.97
N ASP A 274 -19.19 -20.13 29.08
CA ASP A 274 -19.71 -20.86 27.93
C ASP A 274 -20.75 -20.04 27.16
N ALA A 275 -21.61 -19.29 27.88
CA ALA A 275 -22.56 -18.37 27.26
C ALA A 275 -21.87 -17.20 26.55
N VAL A 276 -20.79 -16.65 27.11
CA VAL A 276 -19.96 -15.62 26.46
C VAL A 276 -19.36 -16.15 25.17
N ILE A 277 -18.78 -17.36 25.20
CA ILE A 277 -18.22 -18.03 24.02
C ILE A 277 -19.30 -18.20 22.96
N ALA A 278 -20.47 -18.72 23.33
CA ALA A 278 -21.57 -18.94 22.39
C ALA A 278 -22.12 -17.63 21.78
N ALA A 279 -22.24 -16.58 22.59
CA ALA A 279 -22.68 -15.27 22.11
C ALA A 279 -21.64 -14.63 21.18
N ALA A 280 -20.36 -14.71 21.53
CA ALA A 280 -19.27 -14.27 20.67
C ALA A 280 -19.30 -15.06 19.35
N ASP A 281 -19.42 -16.38 19.40
CA ASP A 281 -19.54 -17.26 18.23
C ASP A 281 -20.72 -16.91 17.31
N SER A 282 -21.84 -16.45 17.89
CA SER A 282 -23.05 -16.10 17.14
C SER A 282 -22.86 -14.91 16.19
N VAL A 283 -21.94 -13.99 16.54
CA VAL A 283 -21.63 -12.76 15.79
C VAL A 283 -20.27 -12.82 15.08
N GLY A 284 -19.67 -14.01 14.98
CA GLY A 284 -18.37 -14.23 14.33
C GLY A 284 -17.15 -14.12 15.26
N GLY A 285 -17.39 -13.90 16.56
CA GLY A 285 -16.43 -13.79 17.66
C GLY A 285 -15.92 -15.12 18.23
N ALA A 286 -15.72 -16.12 17.39
CA ALA A 286 -14.51 -16.93 17.42
C ALA A 286 -14.33 -17.44 16.01
N LYS A 287 -13.10 -17.39 15.49
CA LYS A 287 -12.72 -17.76 14.12
C LYS A 287 -13.47 -19.03 13.67
N ARG A 288 -14.57 -18.86 12.93
CA ARG A 288 -15.35 -19.98 12.41
C ARG A 288 -14.51 -20.65 11.33
N GLN A 289 -13.78 -21.69 11.72
CA GLN A 289 -13.27 -22.68 10.76
C GLN A 289 -14.43 -23.14 9.86
N ALA A 290 -14.12 -23.63 8.66
CA ALA A 290 -15.10 -23.92 7.62
C ALA A 290 -16.24 -24.91 8.04
N GLN A 291 -16.11 -25.61 9.17
CA GLN A 291 -17.04 -26.65 9.64
C GLN A 291 -17.29 -27.71 8.56
N VAL A 292 -16.20 -28.13 7.90
CA VAL A 292 -16.20 -29.20 6.90
C VAL A 292 -15.55 -30.41 7.56
N ASP A 293 -16.20 -31.58 7.47
CA ASP A 293 -15.59 -32.81 7.95
C ASP A 293 -14.45 -33.24 7.03
N TYR A 294 -13.33 -33.70 7.61
CA TYR A 294 -12.12 -34.02 6.86
C TYR A 294 -11.36 -35.18 7.50
N VAL A 295 -10.54 -35.84 6.67
CA VAL A 295 -9.47 -36.72 7.13
C VAL A 295 -8.22 -36.37 6.33
N LEU A 296 -7.09 -36.19 7.01
CA LEU A 296 -5.81 -35.89 6.39
C LEU A 296 -4.93 -37.15 6.43
N LEU A 297 -4.45 -37.56 5.26
CA LEU A 297 -3.59 -38.73 5.10
C LEU A 297 -2.16 -38.27 4.86
N GLU A 298 -1.26 -38.52 5.82
CA GLU A 298 0.16 -38.20 5.72
C GLU A 298 0.97 -39.49 5.56
N ARG A 299 1.82 -39.53 4.53
CA ARG A 299 2.65 -40.70 4.22
C ARG A 299 3.69 -40.97 5.30
N ARG A 300 4.28 -39.91 5.86
CA ARG A 300 5.31 -40.00 6.89
C ARG A 300 4.73 -40.41 8.23
N ASP A 301 5.61 -40.84 9.12
CA ASP A 301 5.32 -41.15 10.51
C ASP A 301 5.16 -39.91 11.40
N GLN A 302 5.58 -38.73 10.91
CA GLN A 302 5.54 -37.46 11.64
C GLN A 302 4.99 -36.32 10.77
N VAL A 303 4.18 -35.43 11.37
CA VAL A 303 3.53 -34.28 10.71
C VAL A 303 4.48 -33.10 10.50
N ALA A 304 5.37 -32.83 11.47
CA ALA A 304 6.36 -31.74 11.43
C ALA A 304 7.79 -32.27 11.51
N PRO A 305 8.25 -33.05 10.51
CA PRO A 305 9.61 -33.58 10.50
C PRO A 305 10.63 -32.46 10.31
N GLN A 306 11.81 -32.59 10.95
CA GLN A 306 12.93 -31.67 10.78
C GLN A 306 13.66 -31.93 9.45
N VAL A 307 12.96 -31.75 8.34
CA VAL A 307 13.48 -32.01 6.97
C VAL A 307 13.25 -30.82 6.05
N GLY A 308 14.33 -30.33 5.46
CA GLY A 308 14.38 -29.11 4.64
C GLY A 308 15.11 -27.97 5.34
N ALA A 309 15.50 -26.93 4.59
CA ALA A 309 16.26 -25.80 5.13
C ALA A 309 15.35 -24.76 5.80
N SER A 310 14.83 -23.79 5.04
CA SER A 310 13.98 -22.71 5.54
C SER A 310 12.81 -22.41 4.59
N ILE A 311 11.84 -21.66 5.09
CA ILE A 311 10.69 -21.16 4.32
C ILE A 311 10.41 -19.71 4.71
N GLY A 312 10.02 -18.89 3.73
CA GLY A 312 9.56 -17.52 3.94
C GLY A 312 8.06 -17.41 3.76
N MET A 313 7.32 -16.98 4.78
CA MET A 313 5.92 -16.59 4.68
C MET A 313 5.83 -15.08 4.44
N PHE A 314 5.33 -14.74 3.25
CA PHE A 314 5.20 -13.38 2.76
C PHE A 314 3.81 -12.84 3.10
N PRO A 315 3.55 -11.52 2.95
CA PRO A 315 2.26 -10.92 3.28
C PRO A 315 1.01 -11.61 2.72
N SER A 316 1.11 -12.27 1.55
CA SER A 316 -0.01 -13.01 0.97
C SER A 316 -0.43 -14.21 1.84
N ALA A 317 0.53 -15.02 2.27
CA ALA A 317 0.29 -16.13 3.18
C ALA A 317 0.06 -15.63 4.61
N ALA A 318 0.81 -14.62 5.06
CA ALA A 318 0.69 -14.04 6.40
C ALA A 318 -0.74 -13.63 6.72
N ARG A 319 -1.40 -12.93 5.78
CA ARG A 319 -2.80 -12.53 5.94
C ARG A 319 -3.73 -13.74 6.11
N ILE A 320 -3.56 -14.78 5.29
CA ILE A 320 -4.37 -16.01 5.39
C ILE A 320 -4.12 -16.71 6.72
N LEU A 321 -2.86 -16.80 7.15
CA LEU A 321 -2.48 -17.38 8.45
C LEU A 321 -3.03 -16.57 9.62
N ASP A 322 -3.19 -15.26 9.48
CA ASP A 322 -3.76 -14.39 10.50
C ASP A 322 -5.29 -14.58 10.59
N GLN A 323 -5.97 -14.68 9.45
CA GLN A 323 -7.37 -15.12 9.39
C GLN A 323 -7.57 -16.45 10.14
N LEU A 324 -6.64 -17.39 9.99
CA LEU A 324 -6.64 -18.68 10.68
C LEU A 324 -6.17 -18.63 12.15
N GLY A 325 -5.53 -17.54 12.58
CA GLY A 325 -4.96 -17.39 13.93
C GLY A 325 -3.58 -18.00 14.15
N ALA A 326 -2.96 -18.52 13.11
CA ALA A 326 -1.61 -19.07 13.16
C ALA A 326 -0.51 -18.01 12.99
N TRP A 327 -0.82 -16.82 12.49
CA TRP A 327 0.21 -15.82 12.11
C TRP A 327 1.12 -15.42 13.27
N LYS A 328 0.57 -15.15 14.47
CA LYS A 328 1.37 -14.75 15.63
C LYS A 328 2.46 -15.79 15.94
N GLY A 329 2.10 -17.06 16.04
CA GLY A 329 3.06 -18.14 16.31
C GLY A 329 4.10 -18.31 15.20
N VAL A 330 3.71 -18.10 13.93
CA VAL A 330 4.65 -18.14 12.80
C VAL A 330 5.62 -16.96 12.85
N ASN A 331 5.11 -15.74 13.07
CA ASN A 331 5.89 -14.52 13.08
C ASN A 331 6.85 -14.45 14.27
N ASP A 332 6.39 -14.79 15.47
CA ASP A 332 7.20 -14.77 16.70
C ASP A 332 8.35 -15.79 16.66
N GLY A 333 8.18 -16.89 15.91
CA GLY A 333 9.20 -17.91 15.71
C GLY A 333 10.01 -17.75 14.42
N SER A 334 10.01 -16.56 13.82
CA SER A 334 10.71 -16.26 12.56
C SER A 334 11.70 -15.11 12.70
N GLU A 335 12.66 -15.07 11.79
CA GLU A 335 13.68 -14.03 11.67
C GLU A 335 13.12 -12.84 10.87
N PRO A 336 13.27 -11.60 11.36
CA PRO A 336 12.91 -10.42 10.59
C PRO A 336 13.94 -10.20 9.47
N LEU A 337 13.51 -10.26 8.21
CA LEU A 337 14.38 -9.87 7.09
C LEU A 337 14.59 -8.35 7.10
N ARG A 338 15.81 -7.88 6.85
CA ARG A 338 16.17 -6.46 6.96
C ARG A 338 16.77 -5.91 5.68
N VAL A 339 17.92 -6.44 5.28
CA VAL A 339 18.74 -5.87 4.20
C VAL A 339 19.01 -6.93 3.14
N PHE A 340 18.76 -6.58 1.89
CA PHE A 340 19.07 -7.40 0.73
C PHE A 340 20.36 -6.90 0.07
N ASN A 341 21.35 -7.78 0.01
CA ASN A 341 22.67 -7.52 -0.56
C ASN A 341 22.84 -8.32 -1.85
N THR A 342 22.74 -7.64 -3.00
CA THR A 342 22.92 -8.26 -4.31
C THR A 342 24.33 -8.01 -4.84
N ARG A 343 25.09 -9.08 -5.06
CA ARG A 343 26.52 -9.04 -5.38
C ARG A 343 26.84 -9.82 -6.65
N ASN A 344 27.94 -9.46 -7.30
CA ASN A 344 28.51 -10.27 -8.38
C ASN A 344 29.48 -11.33 -7.82
N SER A 345 30.04 -12.16 -8.70
CA SER A 345 30.98 -13.23 -8.36
C SER A 345 32.25 -12.79 -7.61
N LYS A 346 32.61 -11.49 -7.66
CA LYS A 346 33.75 -10.92 -6.92
C LYS A 346 33.33 -10.35 -5.56
N GLY A 347 32.04 -10.43 -5.21
CA GLY A 347 31.45 -9.87 -4.00
C GLY A 347 31.15 -8.38 -4.07
N ASN A 348 31.35 -7.72 -5.22
CA ASN A 348 31.03 -6.31 -5.40
C ASN A 348 29.51 -6.13 -5.51
N PRO A 349 28.92 -5.08 -4.93
CA PRO A 349 27.50 -4.80 -5.06
C PRO A 349 27.14 -4.53 -6.53
N ILE A 350 26.04 -5.13 -7.01
CA ILE A 350 25.49 -4.88 -8.35
C ILE A 350 24.55 -3.68 -8.32
N CYS A 351 23.74 -3.57 -7.27
CA CYS A 351 22.80 -2.47 -7.02
C CYS A 351 22.99 -1.97 -5.57
N PRO A 352 22.46 -0.77 -5.24
CA PRO A 352 22.43 -0.29 -3.86
C PRO A 352 21.78 -1.30 -2.90
N GLN A 353 22.17 -1.25 -1.62
CA GLN A 353 21.51 -2.04 -0.58
C GLN A 353 20.03 -1.69 -0.50
N ASP A 354 19.21 -2.73 -0.41
CA ASP A 354 17.76 -2.62 -0.48
C ASP A 354 17.12 -3.00 0.88
N PHE A 355 16.18 -2.17 1.31
CA PHE A 355 15.38 -2.32 2.52
C PHE A 355 14.01 -2.94 2.17
N SER A 356 14.01 -3.95 1.30
CA SER A 356 12.80 -4.48 0.66
C SER A 356 11.75 -4.91 1.69
N SER A 357 12.17 -5.51 2.80
CA SER A 357 11.25 -5.97 3.84
C SER A 357 10.48 -4.82 4.51
N PHE A 358 11.13 -3.69 4.77
CA PHE A 358 10.48 -2.51 5.34
C PHE A 358 9.47 -1.91 4.37
N LEU A 359 9.80 -1.83 3.08
CA LEU A 359 8.89 -1.30 2.07
C LEU A 359 7.69 -2.23 1.85
N VAL A 360 7.92 -3.55 1.79
CA VAL A 360 6.85 -4.55 1.72
C VAL A 360 5.94 -4.49 2.95
N HIS A 361 6.51 -4.28 4.14
CA HIS A 361 5.75 -4.09 5.37
C HIS A 361 4.91 -2.80 5.32
N ALA A 362 5.50 -1.65 4.99
CA ALA A 362 4.78 -0.37 4.84
C ALA A 362 3.67 -0.44 3.78
N ARG A 363 3.84 -1.27 2.75
CA ARG A 363 2.85 -1.51 1.71
C ARG A 363 1.70 -2.41 2.15
N THR A 364 1.96 -3.46 2.92
CA THR A 364 0.98 -4.54 3.14
C THR A 364 0.50 -4.70 4.58
N GLY A 365 1.20 -4.08 5.53
CA GLY A 365 0.98 -4.25 6.97
C GLY A 365 1.60 -5.52 7.58
N TYR A 366 2.22 -6.40 6.79
CA TYR A 366 2.83 -7.64 7.28
C TYR A 366 4.33 -7.69 7.01
N TRP A 367 5.06 -8.24 7.98
CA TRP A 367 6.46 -8.61 7.79
C TRP A 367 6.58 -9.86 6.91
N THR A 368 7.74 -10.02 6.30
CA THR A 368 8.14 -11.31 5.72
C THR A 368 8.76 -12.15 6.83
N ALA A 369 8.06 -13.20 7.25
CA ALA A 369 8.53 -14.11 8.29
C ALA A 369 9.39 -15.22 7.67
N TRP A 370 10.67 -15.28 8.03
CA TRP A 370 11.60 -16.29 7.54
C TRP A 370 12.03 -17.25 8.65
N GLY A 371 11.85 -18.56 8.47
CA GLY A 371 12.18 -19.50 9.55
C GLY A 371 12.33 -20.94 9.10
N GLU A 372 12.52 -21.83 10.08
CA GLU A 372 12.56 -23.26 9.84
C GLU A 372 11.17 -23.76 9.43
N ARG A 373 11.09 -24.54 8.35
CA ARG A 373 9.82 -25.10 7.86
C ARG A 373 9.10 -25.92 8.94
N GLN A 374 9.86 -26.57 9.81
CA GLN A 374 9.32 -27.33 10.95
C GLN A 374 8.48 -26.45 11.88
N ASN A 375 8.92 -25.20 12.14
CA ASN A 375 8.18 -24.29 13.01
C ASN A 375 6.81 -23.94 12.42
N LEU A 376 6.75 -23.63 11.12
CA LEU A 376 5.48 -23.37 10.42
C LEU A 376 4.53 -24.57 10.55
N LEU A 377 5.01 -25.79 10.28
CA LEU A 377 4.19 -27.00 10.36
C LEU A 377 3.72 -27.28 11.79
N ARG A 378 4.59 -27.07 12.79
CA ARG A 378 4.25 -27.19 14.20
C ARG A 378 3.13 -26.22 14.59
N VAL A 379 3.29 -24.93 14.29
CA VAL A 379 2.27 -23.91 14.61
C VAL A 379 0.95 -24.23 13.91
N LEU A 380 0.98 -24.65 12.65
CA LEU A 380 -0.22 -25.08 11.94
C LEU A 380 -0.90 -26.27 12.62
N TYR A 381 -0.13 -27.28 13.03
CA TYR A 381 -0.63 -28.47 13.72
C TYR A 381 -1.24 -28.14 15.09
N GLU A 382 -0.55 -27.32 15.89
CA GLU A 382 -0.98 -26.87 17.22
C GLU A 382 -2.27 -26.01 17.15
N ASN A 383 -2.52 -25.33 16.03
CA ASN A 383 -3.74 -24.55 15.80
C ASN A 383 -4.94 -25.39 15.32
N LEU A 384 -4.78 -26.70 15.10
CA LEU A 384 -5.89 -27.57 14.71
C LEU A 384 -6.74 -27.98 15.92
N LYS A 385 -8.07 -27.91 15.79
CA LYS A 385 -9.01 -28.33 16.83
C LYS A 385 -9.11 -29.85 16.96
N GLU A 386 -8.95 -30.58 15.85
CA GLU A 386 -9.14 -32.04 15.77
C GLU A 386 -7.87 -32.73 15.24
N PRO A 387 -6.74 -32.71 15.99
CA PRO A 387 -5.48 -33.31 15.54
C PRO A 387 -5.61 -34.83 15.26
N GLY A 388 -6.58 -35.50 15.89
CA GLY A 388 -6.89 -36.92 15.66
C GLY A 388 -7.39 -37.25 14.24
N LYS A 389 -7.75 -36.25 13.42
CA LYS A 389 -8.11 -36.43 12.01
C LYS A 389 -6.90 -36.49 11.07
N ILE A 390 -5.68 -36.33 11.59
CA ILE A 390 -4.43 -36.52 10.85
C ILE A 390 -3.92 -37.93 11.08
N LEU A 391 -3.93 -38.73 10.00
CA LEU A 391 -3.49 -40.11 10.00
C LEU A 391 -2.12 -40.22 9.32
N VAL A 392 -1.09 -40.51 10.11
CA VAL A 392 0.28 -40.76 9.65
C VAL A 392 0.44 -42.18 9.09
N ASN A 393 1.55 -42.43 8.39
CA ASN A 393 1.86 -43.70 7.70
C ASN A 393 0.80 -44.12 6.66
N LYS A 394 0.09 -43.15 6.07
CA LYS A 394 -0.93 -43.36 5.03
C LYS A 394 -0.39 -42.99 3.66
N ASP A 395 0.32 -43.92 3.03
CA ASP A 395 0.84 -43.75 1.68
C ASP A 395 -0.23 -44.07 0.62
N LEU A 396 -0.75 -43.07 -0.09
CA LEU A 396 -1.70 -43.27 -1.18
C LEU A 396 -1.09 -44.16 -2.28
N VAL A 397 -1.84 -45.12 -2.80
CA VAL A 397 -1.43 -45.97 -3.93
C VAL A 397 -2.46 -46.02 -5.05
N ASP A 398 -3.74 -45.80 -4.75
CA ASP A 398 -4.82 -45.85 -5.74
C ASP A 398 -6.00 -44.94 -5.37
N ILE A 399 -6.77 -44.54 -6.38
CA ILE A 399 -7.98 -43.72 -6.22
C ILE A 399 -9.13 -44.37 -6.99
N ARG A 400 -10.26 -44.57 -6.31
CA ARG A 400 -11.51 -45.04 -6.94
C ARG A 400 -12.55 -43.93 -6.93
N HIS A 401 -13.12 -43.63 -8.09
CA HIS A 401 -14.09 -42.57 -8.29
C HIS A 401 -15.41 -43.15 -8.82
N ASP A 402 -16.53 -42.72 -8.24
CA ASP A 402 -17.89 -43.01 -8.73
C ASP A 402 -18.77 -41.74 -8.66
N ALA A 403 -19.99 -41.82 -9.20
CA ALA A 403 -20.91 -40.67 -9.24
C ALA A 403 -21.25 -40.09 -7.84
N ASN A 404 -21.14 -40.90 -6.79
CA ASN A 404 -21.55 -40.59 -5.43
C ASN A 404 -20.37 -40.28 -4.49
N GLY A 405 -19.12 -40.42 -4.92
CA GLY A 405 -17.96 -40.09 -4.08
C GLY A 405 -16.63 -40.58 -4.64
N VAL A 406 -15.58 -40.37 -3.84
CA VAL A 406 -14.20 -40.74 -4.16
C VAL A 406 -13.56 -41.44 -2.97
N SER A 407 -12.76 -42.47 -3.23
CA SER A 407 -12.05 -43.25 -2.20
C SER A 407 -10.55 -43.24 -2.43
N ALA A 408 -9.80 -42.89 -1.39
CA ALA A 408 -8.34 -42.96 -1.35
C ALA A 408 -7.90 -44.30 -0.73
N ILE A 409 -7.07 -45.06 -1.44
CA ILE A 409 -6.57 -46.37 -1.01
C ILE A 409 -5.10 -46.24 -0.64
N CYS A 410 -4.76 -46.65 0.58
CA CYS A 410 -3.41 -46.59 1.13
C CYS A 410 -2.66 -47.91 0.96
N ALA A 411 -1.33 -47.87 0.99
CA ALA A 411 -0.45 -49.03 0.83
C ALA A 411 -0.66 -50.12 1.90
N ASP A 412 -1.14 -49.75 3.08
CA ASP A 412 -1.49 -50.67 4.17
C ASP A 412 -2.87 -51.34 3.99
N GLY A 413 -3.55 -51.08 2.88
CA GLY A 413 -4.88 -51.58 2.57
C GLY A 413 -6.03 -50.77 3.15
N SER A 414 -5.76 -49.73 3.95
CA SER A 414 -6.82 -48.86 4.47
C SER A 414 -7.45 -48.00 3.35
N SER A 415 -8.74 -47.73 3.47
CA SER A 415 -9.53 -47.00 2.47
C SER A 415 -10.38 -45.94 3.14
N PHE A 416 -10.38 -44.73 2.57
CA PHE A 416 -11.10 -43.57 3.09
C PHE A 416 -11.99 -42.99 2.00
N ARG A 417 -13.30 -42.96 2.23
CA ARG A 417 -14.30 -42.44 1.29
C ARG A 417 -14.73 -41.03 1.69
N GLY A 418 -14.80 -40.13 0.72
CA GLY A 418 -15.31 -38.76 0.88
C GLY A 418 -16.06 -38.28 -0.37
N ASP A 419 -16.63 -37.08 -0.29
CA ASP A 419 -17.32 -36.45 -1.43
C ASP A 419 -16.34 -35.71 -2.37
N ILE A 420 -15.16 -35.33 -1.87
CA ILE A 420 -14.08 -34.61 -2.56
C ILE A 420 -12.73 -35.17 -2.09
N LEU A 421 -11.77 -35.33 -3.00
CA LEU A 421 -10.37 -35.67 -2.69
C LEU A 421 -9.46 -34.53 -3.12
N VAL A 422 -8.64 -34.02 -2.19
CA VAL A 422 -7.69 -32.93 -2.46
C VAL A 422 -6.25 -33.45 -2.38
N GLY A 423 -5.55 -33.46 -3.51
CA GLY A 423 -4.13 -33.81 -3.62
C GLY A 423 -3.22 -32.64 -3.23
N ALA A 424 -2.67 -32.69 -2.01
CA ALA A 424 -1.66 -31.75 -1.50
C ALA A 424 -0.29 -32.44 -1.27
N ASP A 425 -0.01 -33.47 -2.07
CA ASP A 425 1.09 -34.44 -1.93
C ASP A 425 2.39 -34.06 -2.67
N GLY A 426 2.48 -32.82 -3.18
CA GLY A 426 3.72 -32.19 -3.64
C GLY A 426 4.10 -32.47 -5.10
N VAL A 427 5.34 -32.12 -5.46
CA VAL A 427 5.78 -32.10 -6.87
C VAL A 427 5.65 -33.46 -7.58
N PHE A 428 5.93 -34.56 -6.89
CA PHE A 428 5.73 -35.94 -7.39
C PHE A 428 4.40 -36.54 -6.93
N SER A 429 3.33 -35.75 -7.00
CA SER A 429 1.96 -36.09 -6.60
C SER A 429 1.49 -37.41 -7.21
N LYS A 430 1.18 -38.38 -6.34
CA LYS A 430 0.49 -39.63 -6.74
C LYS A 430 -0.97 -39.34 -7.05
N THR A 431 -1.59 -38.39 -6.35
CA THR A 431 -2.96 -37.95 -6.62
C THR A 431 -3.10 -37.44 -8.06
N ARG A 432 -2.18 -36.59 -8.51
CA ARG A 432 -2.14 -36.09 -9.89
C ARG A 432 -1.88 -37.20 -10.90
N THR A 433 -0.97 -38.14 -10.62
CA THR A 433 -0.73 -39.30 -11.50
C THR A 433 -2.00 -40.13 -11.68
N LYS A 434 -2.71 -40.45 -10.61
CA LYS A 434 -3.99 -41.19 -10.68
C LYS A 434 -5.11 -40.38 -11.33
N MET A 435 -5.15 -39.07 -11.11
CA MET A 435 -6.06 -38.17 -11.82
C MET A 435 -5.80 -38.16 -13.33
N TRP A 436 -4.52 -38.15 -13.76
CA TRP A 436 -4.16 -38.27 -15.17
C TRP A 436 -4.62 -39.62 -15.75
N GLU A 437 -4.37 -40.74 -15.07
CA GLU A 437 -4.83 -42.07 -15.52
C GLU A 437 -6.35 -42.11 -15.75
N LEU A 438 -7.13 -41.48 -14.87
CA LEU A 438 -8.59 -41.40 -15.00
C LEU A 438 -9.02 -40.47 -16.14
N ALA A 439 -8.32 -39.35 -16.34
CA ALA A 439 -8.63 -38.36 -17.36
C ALA A 439 -8.13 -38.74 -18.77
N GLU A 440 -7.19 -39.68 -18.90
CA GLU A 440 -6.46 -39.95 -20.15
C GLU A 440 -7.36 -40.45 -21.28
N SER A 441 -8.46 -41.15 -20.97
CA SER A 441 -9.43 -41.58 -21.98
C SER A 441 -10.25 -40.43 -22.57
N GLU A 442 -10.46 -39.36 -21.81
CA GLU A 442 -11.28 -38.21 -22.21
C GLU A 442 -10.42 -37.07 -22.77
N HIS A 443 -9.21 -36.90 -22.24
CA HIS A 443 -8.33 -35.77 -22.52
C HIS A 443 -6.85 -36.18 -22.72
N PRO A 444 -6.54 -37.08 -23.69
CA PRO A 444 -5.19 -37.63 -23.87
C PRO A 444 -4.13 -36.55 -24.17
N ASP A 445 -4.44 -35.58 -25.02
CA ASP A 445 -3.49 -34.52 -25.41
C ASP A 445 -3.14 -33.59 -24.24
N LEU A 446 -4.13 -33.28 -23.38
CA LEU A 446 -3.93 -32.44 -22.20
C LEU A 446 -3.05 -33.15 -21.16
N VAL A 447 -3.30 -34.45 -20.95
CA VAL A 447 -2.50 -35.29 -20.04
C VAL A 447 -1.06 -35.42 -20.55
N ALA A 448 -0.87 -35.65 -21.86
CA ALA A 448 0.46 -35.70 -22.46
C ALA A 448 1.22 -34.39 -22.29
N ALA A 449 0.58 -33.25 -22.56
CA ALA A 449 1.17 -31.92 -22.37
C ALA A 449 1.56 -31.68 -20.91
N ASP A 450 0.70 -32.04 -19.96
CA ASP A 450 0.97 -31.89 -18.52
C ASP A 450 2.15 -32.74 -18.05
N LYS A 451 2.26 -34.00 -18.48
CA LYS A 451 3.40 -34.88 -18.19
C LYS A 451 4.73 -34.27 -18.68
N ASP A 452 4.68 -33.51 -19.77
CA ASP A 452 5.83 -32.84 -20.38
C ASP A 452 6.19 -31.48 -19.79
N CYS A 453 5.33 -30.88 -18.94
CA CYS A 453 5.53 -29.53 -18.39
C CYS A 453 6.55 -29.44 -17.25
N LEU A 454 6.85 -30.55 -16.55
CA LEU A 454 7.75 -30.53 -15.39
C LEU A 454 9.21 -30.58 -15.83
N ILE A 455 9.92 -29.45 -15.68
CA ILE A 455 11.30 -29.27 -16.12
C ILE A 455 12.25 -28.92 -14.97
N SER A 456 13.54 -29.23 -15.15
CA SER A 456 14.60 -28.80 -14.24
C SER A 456 15.82 -28.37 -15.05
N GLU A 457 16.18 -27.09 -14.93
CA GLU A 457 17.37 -26.49 -15.56
C GLU A 457 18.55 -26.35 -14.58
N TYR A 458 18.28 -26.50 -13.28
CA TYR A 458 19.25 -26.26 -12.20
C TYR A 458 19.14 -27.35 -11.14
N ASN A 459 20.22 -27.57 -10.39
CA ASN A 459 20.18 -28.21 -9.09
C ASN A 459 20.45 -27.16 -8.00
N CYS A 460 20.12 -27.49 -6.76
CA CYS A 460 20.40 -26.65 -5.61
C CYS A 460 20.78 -27.49 -4.40
N LEU A 461 21.92 -27.15 -3.81
CA LEU A 461 22.34 -27.59 -2.50
C LEU A 461 21.79 -26.61 -1.46
N PHE A 462 20.86 -27.10 -0.67
CA PHE A 462 20.27 -26.39 0.46
C PHE A 462 21.03 -26.77 1.72
N GLY A 463 21.24 -25.83 2.64
CA GLY A 463 21.80 -26.17 3.94
C GLY A 463 21.53 -25.16 5.05
N ILE A 464 21.80 -25.62 6.27
CA ILE A 464 21.76 -24.84 7.50
C ILE A 464 23.11 -25.00 8.17
N SER A 465 23.73 -23.88 8.55
CA SER A 465 24.97 -23.86 9.33
C SER A 465 24.73 -23.16 10.66
N LYS A 466 25.40 -23.59 11.73
CA LYS A 466 25.30 -23.01 13.08
C LYS A 466 26.68 -22.61 13.61
N GLY A 467 26.74 -21.63 14.50
CA GLY A 467 28.02 -21.13 15.06
C GLY A 467 28.89 -20.42 14.02
N VAL A 468 28.28 -19.88 12.96
CA VAL A 468 28.96 -19.04 11.97
C VAL A 468 29.25 -17.70 12.61
N ALA A 469 30.53 -17.40 12.85
CA ALA A 469 30.98 -16.16 13.43
C ALA A 469 31.57 -15.28 12.33
N CYS A 470 30.88 -14.19 11.99
CA CYS A 470 31.36 -13.18 11.06
C CYS A 470 30.80 -11.83 11.47
N SER A 471 31.68 -10.87 11.78
CA SER A 471 31.28 -9.52 12.23
C SER A 471 30.57 -8.69 11.15
N LYS A 472 30.59 -9.15 9.90
CA LYS A 472 29.92 -8.50 8.76
C LYS A 472 28.53 -9.06 8.48
N LEU A 473 28.07 -10.08 9.21
CA LEU A 473 26.72 -10.61 9.11
C LEU A 473 25.87 -10.10 10.27
N THR A 474 24.70 -9.56 9.94
CA THR A 474 23.66 -9.17 10.90
C THR A 474 22.45 -10.08 10.72
N ALA A 475 21.77 -10.43 11.82
CA ALA A 475 20.50 -11.14 11.73
C ALA A 475 19.50 -10.36 10.84
N GLY A 476 18.85 -11.08 9.93
CA GLY A 476 17.97 -10.51 8.91
C GLY A 476 18.66 -10.14 7.59
N ASP A 477 19.98 -10.26 7.47
CA ASP A 477 20.70 -10.02 6.21
C ASP A 477 20.44 -11.15 5.22
N VAL A 478 20.02 -10.77 4.01
CA VAL A 478 19.92 -11.65 2.83
C VAL A 478 21.06 -11.30 1.89
N ASN A 479 21.95 -12.26 1.60
CA ASN A 479 23.06 -12.07 0.65
C ASN A 479 22.86 -12.97 -0.56
N THR A 480 22.81 -12.37 -1.75
CA THR A 480 22.66 -13.08 -3.02
C THR A 480 23.83 -12.77 -3.95
N THR A 481 24.54 -13.80 -4.38
CA THR A 481 25.70 -13.71 -5.26
C THR A 481 25.35 -14.26 -6.64
N TYR A 482 25.39 -13.37 -7.64
CA TYR A 482 25.11 -13.65 -9.04
C TYR A 482 26.39 -14.09 -9.75
N CYS A 483 26.39 -15.29 -10.29
CA CYS A 483 27.51 -15.82 -11.09
C CYS A 483 26.99 -16.43 -12.39
N SER A 484 27.87 -16.57 -13.38
CA SER A 484 27.50 -17.26 -14.62
C SER A 484 27.41 -18.76 -14.37
N GLY A 485 26.23 -19.35 -14.57
CA GLY A 485 25.99 -20.80 -14.43
C GLY A 485 25.86 -21.31 -12.99
N ARG A 486 25.96 -20.43 -11.99
CA ARG A 486 25.77 -20.75 -10.57
C ARG A 486 25.26 -19.53 -9.80
N ALA A 487 24.61 -19.73 -8.66
CA ALA A 487 24.14 -18.64 -7.80
C ALA A 487 24.12 -19.07 -6.33
N LEU A 488 24.33 -18.14 -5.40
CA LEU A 488 24.28 -18.43 -3.97
C LEU A 488 23.38 -17.43 -3.28
N LEU A 489 22.40 -17.91 -2.52
CA LEU A 489 21.59 -17.10 -1.60
C LEU A 489 21.87 -17.56 -0.19
N SER A 490 21.97 -16.62 0.75
CA SER A 490 22.04 -16.91 2.18
C SER A 490 21.20 -15.94 2.99
N VAL A 491 20.64 -16.44 4.09
CA VAL A 491 19.86 -15.66 5.07
C VAL A 491 20.46 -15.88 6.45
N THR A 492 20.85 -14.78 7.09
CA THR A 492 21.43 -14.80 8.44
C THR A 492 20.33 -14.72 9.49
N ALA A 493 20.37 -15.62 10.45
CA ALA A 493 19.48 -15.70 11.59
C ALA A 493 20.24 -15.38 12.89
N GLU A 494 19.50 -15.17 13.99
CA GLU A 494 20.12 -14.97 15.31
C GLU A 494 21.00 -16.15 15.75
N GLY A 495 21.95 -15.87 16.64
CA GLY A 495 22.83 -16.89 17.22
C GLY A 495 23.84 -17.51 16.24
N GLY A 496 24.16 -16.83 15.13
CA GLY A 496 25.14 -17.30 14.14
C GLY A 496 24.63 -18.49 13.30
N LYS A 497 23.31 -18.60 13.14
CA LYS A 497 22.68 -19.56 12.24
C LYS A 497 22.57 -18.94 10.83
N VAL A 498 22.88 -19.70 9.79
CA VAL A 498 22.80 -19.25 8.39
C VAL A 498 22.10 -20.31 7.54
N TYR A 499 21.03 -19.91 6.85
CA TYR A 499 20.41 -20.71 5.81
C TYR A 499 21.05 -20.37 4.47
N TRP A 500 21.36 -21.35 3.64
CA TRP A 500 22.01 -21.10 2.36
C TRP A 500 21.55 -22.05 1.24
N PHE A 501 21.63 -21.54 0.01
CA PHE A 501 21.07 -22.12 -1.21
C PHE A 501 22.08 -21.91 -2.33
N ALA A 502 22.86 -22.94 -2.64
CA ALA A 502 23.85 -22.90 -3.71
C ALA A 502 23.31 -23.62 -4.94
N GLN A 503 23.19 -22.92 -6.06
CA GLN A 503 22.61 -23.40 -7.30
C GLN A 503 23.68 -23.60 -8.36
N GLU A 504 23.52 -24.63 -9.17
CA GLU A 504 24.29 -24.84 -10.39
C GLU A 504 23.35 -25.14 -11.57
N ARG A 505 23.72 -24.62 -12.73
CA ARG A 505 23.06 -24.91 -14.00
C ARG A 505 23.40 -26.33 -14.45
N LEU A 506 22.37 -27.09 -14.80
CA LEU A 506 22.50 -28.41 -15.37
C LEU A 506 22.94 -28.33 -16.86
N PRO A 507 23.66 -29.35 -17.36
CA PRO A 507 24.16 -29.36 -18.75
C PRO A 507 23.03 -29.35 -19.78
N GLU A 508 21.88 -29.92 -19.44
CA GLU A 508 20.67 -29.94 -20.24
C GLU A 508 19.43 -29.74 -19.35
N THR A 509 18.28 -29.45 -19.97
CA THR A 509 16.99 -29.37 -19.28
C THR A 509 16.43 -30.78 -19.08
N TYR A 510 16.27 -31.20 -17.84
CA TYR A 510 15.69 -32.51 -17.51
C TYR A 510 14.16 -32.44 -17.46
N ARG A 511 13.50 -33.54 -17.85
CA ARG A 511 12.05 -33.74 -17.76
C ARG A 511 11.73 -34.95 -16.87
N LEU A 512 10.46 -35.09 -16.45
CA LEU A 512 10.00 -36.04 -15.41
C LEU A 512 10.65 -37.44 -15.47
N ALA A 513 10.77 -38.03 -16.67
CA ALA A 513 11.30 -39.38 -16.86
C ALA A 513 12.82 -39.53 -16.57
N LYS A 514 13.59 -38.44 -16.60
CA LYS A 514 15.07 -38.45 -16.49
C LYS A 514 15.60 -37.67 -15.30
N TYR A 515 14.76 -37.35 -14.30
CA TYR A 515 15.16 -36.50 -13.19
C TYR A 515 16.36 -37.06 -12.42
N PRO A 516 17.41 -36.25 -12.20
CA PRO A 516 18.55 -36.70 -11.41
C PRO A 516 18.15 -36.86 -9.94
N ARG A 517 18.67 -37.90 -9.31
CA ARG A 517 18.62 -38.10 -7.86
C ARG A 517 20.04 -38.02 -7.32
N TYR A 518 20.18 -37.35 -6.19
CA TYR A 518 21.47 -37.06 -5.58
C TYR A 518 21.62 -37.80 -4.25
N THR A 519 22.85 -38.24 -4.01
CA THR A 519 23.34 -38.83 -2.78
C THR A 519 24.10 -37.78 -1.94
N ASP A 520 24.46 -38.13 -0.72
CA ASP A 520 25.28 -37.26 0.13
C ASP A 520 26.70 -37.07 -0.42
N ASP A 521 27.22 -38.01 -1.20
CA ASP A 521 28.52 -37.88 -1.86
C ASP A 521 28.47 -36.90 -3.03
N ASP A 522 27.35 -36.85 -3.77
CA ASP A 522 27.12 -35.82 -4.79
C ASP A 522 27.08 -34.42 -4.18
N ALA A 523 26.54 -34.28 -2.95
CA ALA A 523 26.56 -33.01 -2.22
C ALA A 523 27.99 -32.57 -1.84
N LYS A 524 28.86 -33.52 -1.45
CA LYS A 524 30.28 -33.23 -1.18
C LYS A 524 31.02 -32.84 -2.45
N ASP A 525 30.79 -33.54 -3.56
CA ASP A 525 31.36 -33.19 -4.87
C ASP A 525 30.93 -31.79 -5.29
N PHE A 526 29.64 -31.46 -5.15
CA PHE A 526 29.11 -30.11 -5.41
C PHE A 526 29.90 -29.03 -4.68
N VAL A 527 30.12 -29.20 -3.37
CA VAL A 527 30.87 -28.24 -2.55
C VAL A 527 32.34 -28.18 -2.96
N SER A 528 32.94 -29.30 -3.34
CA SER A 528 34.33 -29.29 -3.83
C SER A 528 34.50 -28.43 -5.09
N ARG A 529 33.48 -28.39 -5.96
CA ARG A 529 33.46 -27.62 -7.21
C ARG A 529 33.08 -26.15 -7.02
N HIS A 530 32.27 -25.85 -5.99
CA HIS A 530 31.65 -24.53 -5.80
C HIS A 530 31.98 -23.86 -4.45
N GLY A 531 32.90 -24.42 -3.69
CA GLY A 531 33.26 -23.92 -2.35
C GLY A 531 33.75 -22.47 -2.33
N ASP A 532 34.28 -21.98 -3.46
CA ASP A 532 34.79 -20.61 -3.65
C ASP A 532 33.69 -19.53 -3.74
N MET A 533 32.42 -19.91 -3.82
CA MET A 533 31.33 -18.95 -3.95
C MET A 533 31.25 -18.01 -2.74
N VAL A 534 31.39 -16.71 -3.00
CA VAL A 534 31.42 -15.68 -1.96
C VAL A 534 30.04 -15.46 -1.36
N VAL A 535 29.96 -15.53 -0.03
CA VAL A 535 28.81 -15.10 0.79
C VAL A 535 29.06 -13.67 1.30
N VAL A 536 30.21 -13.46 1.92
CA VAL A 536 30.67 -12.16 2.45
C VAL A 536 32.07 -11.86 1.91
N PRO A 537 32.33 -10.70 1.29
CA PRO A 537 33.62 -10.42 0.67
C PRO A 537 34.71 -9.93 1.64
N GLY A 538 35.96 -10.01 1.17
CA GLY A 538 37.14 -9.39 1.76
C GLY A 538 37.82 -10.23 2.85
N PRO A 539 38.82 -9.67 3.55
CA PRO A 539 39.48 -10.32 4.68
C PRO A 539 38.44 -10.68 5.76
N ASN A 540 38.54 -11.90 6.31
CA ASN A 540 37.55 -12.49 7.22
C ASN A 540 36.13 -12.55 6.64
N GLY A 541 36.03 -12.70 5.31
CA GLY A 541 34.80 -13.00 4.59
C GLY A 541 34.32 -14.42 4.83
N LEU A 542 33.27 -14.81 4.10
CA LEU A 542 32.70 -16.16 4.14
C LEU A 542 32.46 -16.65 2.72
N THR A 543 32.71 -17.92 2.52
CA THR A 543 32.44 -18.67 1.28
C THR A 543 31.49 -19.83 1.55
N LEU A 544 31.05 -20.50 0.49
CA LEU A 544 30.26 -21.73 0.62
C LEU A 544 31.03 -22.82 1.39
N ALA A 545 32.34 -22.94 1.19
CA ALA A 545 33.17 -23.89 1.93
C ALA A 545 33.14 -23.63 3.45
N ASP A 546 33.25 -22.36 3.87
CA ASP A 546 33.21 -21.98 5.29
C ASP A 546 31.84 -22.30 5.93
N LEU A 547 30.75 -22.08 5.17
CA LEU A 547 29.42 -22.47 5.63
C LEU A 547 29.29 -24.00 5.73
N TRP A 548 29.85 -24.73 4.78
CA TRP A 548 29.82 -26.19 4.76
C TRP A 548 30.53 -26.84 5.95
N GLU A 549 31.67 -26.28 6.39
CA GLU A 549 32.39 -26.77 7.58
C GLU A 549 31.54 -26.74 8.85
N LYS A 550 30.58 -25.82 8.92
CA LYS A 550 29.66 -25.62 10.06
C LYS A 550 28.24 -26.12 9.79
N MET A 551 28.06 -26.90 8.73
CA MET A 551 26.77 -27.40 8.30
C MET A 551 26.22 -28.42 9.30
N VAL A 552 24.94 -28.26 9.64
CA VAL A 552 24.19 -29.19 10.50
C VAL A 552 23.14 -29.98 9.73
N SER A 553 22.71 -29.48 8.57
CA SER A 553 21.81 -30.17 7.66
C SER A 553 22.04 -29.69 6.24
N SER A 554 21.99 -30.61 5.26
CA SER A 554 22.05 -30.27 3.84
C SER A 554 21.26 -31.24 2.98
N ARG A 555 20.83 -30.79 1.80
CA ARG A 555 20.18 -31.64 0.78
C ARG A 555 20.48 -31.09 -0.62
N LEU A 556 21.00 -31.92 -1.51
CA LEU A 556 21.09 -31.61 -2.94
C LEU A 556 19.85 -32.13 -3.66
N VAL A 557 19.17 -31.26 -4.41
CA VAL A 557 18.00 -31.65 -5.22
C VAL A 557 18.01 -30.93 -6.58
N ALA A 558 17.33 -31.52 -7.56
CA ALA A 558 16.96 -30.82 -8.78
C ALA A 558 15.96 -29.70 -8.45
N ILE A 559 16.02 -28.56 -9.15
CA ILE A 559 15.06 -27.48 -8.99
C ILE A 559 13.96 -27.67 -10.03
N GLU A 560 12.78 -28.09 -9.58
CA GLU A 560 11.65 -28.28 -10.47
C GLU A 560 10.93 -26.95 -10.78
N GLU A 561 10.44 -26.83 -12.01
CA GLU A 561 9.59 -25.75 -12.50
C GLU A 561 8.43 -26.36 -13.33
N ALA A 562 7.18 -26.03 -13.01
CA ALA A 562 6.02 -26.54 -13.74
C ALA A 562 4.77 -25.66 -13.62
N LYS A 563 3.99 -25.62 -14.70
CA LYS A 563 2.67 -25.01 -14.78
C LYS A 563 1.68 -26.02 -15.36
N PHE A 564 1.13 -26.91 -14.53
CA PHE A 564 0.18 -27.93 -14.97
C PHE A 564 -1.18 -27.28 -15.35
N LYS A 565 -1.89 -27.90 -16.30
CA LYS A 565 -3.17 -27.44 -16.84
C LYS A 565 -4.36 -28.25 -16.35
N LEU A 566 -4.20 -29.53 -16.06
CA LEU A 566 -5.24 -30.36 -15.45
C LEU A 566 -5.15 -30.27 -13.92
N TRP A 567 -5.98 -29.39 -13.33
CA TRP A 567 -6.00 -29.14 -11.88
C TRP A 567 -6.97 -30.05 -11.14
N HIS A 568 -7.99 -30.53 -11.84
CA HIS A 568 -9.05 -31.37 -11.31
C HIS A 568 -9.59 -32.30 -12.39
N TRP A 569 -10.22 -33.39 -11.96
CA TRP A 569 -11.04 -34.28 -12.78
C TRP A 569 -12.04 -34.99 -11.87
N GLY A 570 -13.32 -35.02 -12.24
CA GLY A 570 -14.39 -35.54 -11.39
C GLY A 570 -14.39 -34.86 -10.01
N ARG A 571 -14.38 -35.68 -8.96
CA ARG A 571 -14.32 -35.23 -7.55
C ARG A 571 -12.89 -35.05 -6.99
N ILE A 572 -11.88 -35.07 -7.85
CA ILE A 572 -10.46 -34.99 -7.47
C ILE A 572 -9.92 -33.62 -7.88
N GLY A 573 -9.31 -32.89 -6.94
CA GLY A 573 -8.59 -31.64 -7.21
C GLY A 573 -7.19 -31.66 -6.59
N CYS A 574 -6.24 -30.93 -7.16
CA CYS A 574 -4.87 -30.82 -6.62
C CYS A 574 -4.50 -29.37 -6.28
N VAL A 575 -3.63 -29.19 -5.29
CA VAL A 575 -3.22 -27.87 -4.77
C VAL A 575 -1.71 -27.76 -4.53
N GLY A 576 -1.19 -26.53 -4.56
CA GLY A 576 0.22 -26.24 -4.27
C GLY A 576 1.19 -26.82 -5.31
N ASP A 577 2.32 -27.34 -4.84
CA ASP A 577 3.37 -27.94 -5.67
C ASP A 577 2.88 -29.11 -6.55
N SER A 578 1.73 -29.70 -6.22
CA SER A 578 1.08 -30.69 -7.08
C SER A 578 0.60 -30.09 -8.41
N ILE A 579 0.51 -28.76 -8.55
CA ILE A 579 -0.09 -28.10 -9.73
C ILE A 579 0.72 -26.92 -10.27
N HIS A 580 1.35 -26.14 -9.39
CA HIS A 580 2.22 -25.04 -9.80
C HIS A 580 3.49 -25.13 -8.99
N LYS A 581 4.61 -25.34 -9.68
CA LYS A 581 5.91 -25.51 -9.06
C LYS A 581 6.81 -24.37 -9.50
N ALA A 582 7.09 -23.46 -8.57
CA ALA A 582 8.03 -22.37 -8.77
C ALA A 582 9.43 -22.77 -8.29
N THR A 583 10.46 -22.22 -8.94
CA THR A 583 11.83 -22.25 -8.43
C THR A 583 11.88 -21.55 -7.06
N PRO A 584 12.84 -21.89 -6.17
CA PRO A 584 12.89 -21.33 -4.81
C PRO A 584 13.38 -19.88 -4.77
N ASN A 585 13.87 -19.32 -5.87
CA ASN A 585 14.62 -18.06 -5.92
C ASN A 585 13.84 -16.83 -5.44
N LEU A 586 12.51 -16.77 -5.69
CA LEU A 586 11.63 -15.73 -5.16
C LEU A 586 11.01 -16.10 -3.80
N GLY A 587 11.17 -17.35 -3.33
CA GLY A 587 10.58 -17.80 -2.06
C GLY A 587 9.04 -17.94 -2.06
N ILE A 588 8.40 -17.89 -3.23
CA ILE A 588 6.94 -17.73 -3.34
C ILE A 588 6.15 -19.06 -3.41
N GLY A 589 6.82 -20.21 -3.61
CA GLY A 589 6.13 -21.51 -3.79
C GLY A 589 5.20 -21.87 -2.62
N GLY A 590 5.72 -21.82 -1.38
CA GLY A 590 4.91 -22.07 -0.17
C GLY A 590 3.77 -21.07 -0.01
N ASN A 591 4.00 -19.80 -0.36
CA ASN A 591 2.98 -18.75 -0.32
C ASN A 591 1.84 -19.02 -1.32
N SER A 592 2.19 -19.41 -2.55
CA SER A 592 1.23 -19.80 -3.59
C SER A 592 0.42 -21.03 -3.18
N ALA A 593 1.02 -21.98 -2.45
CA ALA A 593 0.32 -23.14 -1.92
C ALA A 593 -0.72 -22.75 -0.85
N VAL A 594 -0.39 -21.84 0.07
CA VAL A 594 -1.34 -21.29 1.05
C VAL A 594 -2.49 -20.54 0.36
N GLU A 595 -2.20 -19.76 -0.69
CA GLU A 595 -3.23 -19.10 -1.50
C GLU A 595 -4.15 -20.11 -2.21
N SER A 596 -3.59 -21.17 -2.80
CA SER A 596 -4.39 -22.24 -3.41
C SER A 596 -5.27 -22.96 -2.38
N ALA A 597 -4.74 -23.24 -1.18
CA ALA A 597 -5.49 -23.84 -0.10
C ALA A 597 -6.66 -22.94 0.35
N ALA A 598 -6.45 -21.63 0.48
CA ALA A 598 -7.52 -20.68 0.79
C ALA A 598 -8.59 -20.62 -0.32
N SER A 599 -8.17 -20.59 -1.58
CA SER A 599 -9.08 -20.52 -2.72
C SER A 599 -9.98 -21.75 -2.83
N ILE A 600 -9.42 -22.97 -2.69
CA ILE A 600 -10.23 -24.19 -2.73
C ILE A 600 -11.12 -24.30 -1.47
N ALA A 601 -10.63 -23.86 -0.30
CA ALA A 601 -11.41 -23.88 0.93
C ALA A 601 -12.65 -22.97 0.84
N ASN A 602 -12.58 -21.83 0.16
CA ASN A 602 -13.75 -20.98 -0.08
C ASN A 602 -14.82 -21.72 -0.90
N GLY A 603 -14.41 -22.46 -1.95
CA GLY A 603 -15.32 -23.28 -2.76
C GLY A 603 -15.95 -24.41 -1.94
N ILE A 604 -15.14 -25.18 -1.21
CA ILE A 604 -15.61 -26.26 -0.34
C ILE A 604 -16.58 -25.74 0.73
N LYS A 605 -16.30 -24.58 1.32
CA LYS A 605 -17.18 -23.96 2.32
C LYS A 605 -18.56 -23.63 1.73
N ARG A 606 -18.61 -23.00 0.55
CA ARG A 606 -19.88 -22.70 -0.14
C ARG A 606 -20.69 -23.97 -0.39
N LEU A 607 -20.01 -25.04 -0.83
CA LEU A 607 -20.65 -26.32 -1.07
C LEU A 607 -21.17 -26.95 0.23
N ALA A 608 -20.38 -26.92 1.31
CA ALA A 608 -20.77 -27.44 2.61
C ALA A 608 -21.95 -26.66 3.23
N ASP A 609 -22.01 -25.35 3.03
CA ASP A 609 -23.16 -24.53 3.45
C ASP A 609 -24.42 -24.88 2.66
N SER A 610 -24.30 -25.06 1.35
CA SER A 610 -25.40 -25.52 0.49
C SER A 610 -25.91 -26.90 0.92
N THR A 611 -25.00 -27.84 1.20
CA THR A 611 -25.36 -29.17 1.72
C THR A 611 -26.08 -29.10 3.07
N ARG A 612 -25.63 -28.23 3.98
CA ARG A 612 -26.31 -28.02 5.26
C ARG A 612 -27.70 -27.39 5.10
N ALA A 613 -27.84 -26.43 4.19
CA ALA A 613 -29.11 -25.76 3.93
C ALA A 613 -30.14 -26.69 3.26
N THR A 614 -29.69 -27.56 2.35
CA THR A 614 -30.57 -28.45 1.58
C THR A 614 -30.74 -29.84 2.18
N GLY A 615 -29.86 -30.25 3.09
CA GLY A 615 -29.76 -31.62 3.60
C GLY A 615 -29.26 -32.65 2.57
N ARG A 616 -28.81 -32.19 1.39
CA ARG A 616 -28.41 -33.04 0.26
C ARG A 616 -26.89 -33.04 0.06
N ARG A 617 -26.31 -34.22 -0.13
CA ARG A 617 -24.90 -34.37 -0.55
C ARG A 617 -24.64 -33.74 -1.93
N PRO A 618 -23.43 -33.21 -2.18
CA PRO A 618 -23.12 -32.54 -3.43
C PRO A 618 -23.08 -33.53 -4.60
N THR A 619 -23.68 -33.14 -5.73
CA THR A 619 -23.57 -33.89 -6.98
C THR A 619 -22.16 -33.81 -7.55
N GLN A 620 -21.83 -34.67 -8.51
CA GLN A 620 -20.54 -34.60 -9.18
C GLN A 620 -20.35 -33.26 -9.91
N GLN A 621 -21.39 -32.78 -10.60
CA GLN A 621 -21.36 -31.50 -11.31
C GLN A 621 -21.09 -30.33 -10.36
N GLU A 622 -21.75 -30.27 -9.19
CA GLU A 622 -21.53 -29.20 -8.21
C GLU A 622 -20.08 -29.19 -7.68
N VAL A 623 -19.45 -30.36 -7.55
CA VAL A 623 -18.03 -30.46 -7.16
C VAL A 623 -17.12 -30.03 -8.30
N GLU A 624 -17.39 -30.45 -9.53
CA GLU A 624 -16.61 -30.08 -10.72
C GLU A 624 -16.65 -28.57 -10.97
N GLU A 625 -17.82 -27.95 -10.87
CA GLU A 625 -17.99 -26.50 -10.98
C GLU A 625 -17.19 -25.77 -9.90
N MET A 626 -17.25 -26.24 -8.65
CA MET A 626 -16.46 -25.66 -7.55
C MET A 626 -14.94 -25.78 -7.80
N LEU A 627 -14.47 -26.92 -8.32
CA LEU A 627 -13.05 -27.11 -8.64
C LEU A 627 -12.61 -26.29 -9.87
N ALA A 628 -13.51 -26.09 -10.84
CA ALA A 628 -13.29 -25.23 -11.99
C ALA A 628 -13.20 -23.75 -11.60
N ASP A 629 -14.02 -23.30 -10.64
CA ASP A 629 -13.94 -21.97 -10.04
C ASP A 629 -12.59 -21.77 -9.34
N TYR A 630 -12.13 -22.76 -8.57
CA TYR A 630 -10.80 -22.75 -7.93
C TYR A 630 -9.68 -22.58 -8.96
N LYS A 631 -9.71 -23.39 -10.04
CA LYS A 631 -8.72 -23.29 -11.12
C LYS A 631 -8.76 -21.89 -11.74
N SER A 632 -9.93 -21.41 -12.12
CA SER A 632 -10.10 -20.11 -12.80
C SER A 632 -9.61 -18.95 -11.94
N ALA A 633 -9.85 -19.00 -10.63
CA ALA A 633 -9.40 -17.98 -9.68
C ALA A 633 -7.87 -17.97 -9.47
N ARG A 634 -7.17 -19.08 -9.74
CA ARG A 634 -5.75 -19.24 -9.39
C ARG A 634 -4.81 -19.39 -10.58
N GLU A 635 -5.24 -19.95 -11.71
CA GLU A 635 -4.36 -20.36 -12.81
C GLU A 635 -3.47 -19.22 -13.32
N VAL A 636 -4.07 -18.06 -13.63
CA VAL A 636 -3.36 -16.90 -14.20
C VAL A 636 -2.27 -16.42 -13.25
N ARG A 637 -2.62 -16.23 -11.97
CA ARG A 637 -1.70 -15.72 -10.94
C ARG A 637 -0.63 -16.75 -10.58
N ALA A 638 -1.00 -18.01 -10.39
CA ALA A 638 -0.05 -19.08 -10.09
C ALA A 638 0.98 -19.25 -11.23
N ALA A 639 0.54 -19.19 -12.48
CA ALA A 639 1.42 -19.22 -13.64
C ALA A 639 2.39 -18.02 -13.67
N ALA A 640 1.86 -16.80 -13.47
CA ALA A 640 2.67 -15.59 -13.49
C ALA A 640 3.73 -15.57 -12.35
N VAL A 641 3.38 -16.09 -11.18
CA VAL A 641 4.28 -16.25 -10.04
C VAL A 641 5.39 -17.27 -10.33
N VAL A 642 5.09 -18.40 -11.00
CA VAL A 642 6.10 -19.35 -11.48
C VAL A 642 7.05 -18.67 -12.46
N ASP A 643 6.52 -17.91 -13.42
CA ASP A 643 7.30 -17.19 -14.43
C ASP A 643 8.22 -16.12 -13.80
N ALA A 644 7.73 -15.38 -12.80
CA ALA A 644 8.51 -14.39 -12.06
C ALA A 644 9.68 -15.02 -11.29
N SER A 645 9.44 -16.12 -10.57
CA SER A 645 10.50 -16.83 -9.85
C SER A 645 11.52 -17.45 -10.81
N GLY A 646 11.04 -18.01 -11.91
CA GLY A 646 11.89 -18.56 -12.95
C GLY A 646 12.75 -17.51 -13.66
N PHE A 647 12.20 -16.32 -13.96
CA PHE A 647 12.98 -15.17 -14.44
C PHE A 647 14.10 -14.82 -13.47
N LEU A 648 13.80 -14.75 -12.16
CA LEU A 648 14.80 -14.43 -11.14
C LEU A 648 15.89 -15.50 -11.05
N ALA A 649 15.54 -16.79 -11.17
CA ALA A 649 16.51 -17.89 -11.19
C ALA A 649 17.49 -17.76 -12.38
N ARG A 650 16.96 -17.48 -13.57
CA ARG A 650 17.76 -17.25 -14.78
C ARG A 650 18.62 -15.97 -14.69
N ALA A 651 18.11 -14.90 -14.07
CA ALA A 651 18.88 -13.68 -13.82
C ALA A 651 20.03 -13.92 -12.83
N GLN A 652 19.78 -14.60 -11.71
CA GLN A 652 20.78 -14.92 -10.69
C GLN A 652 21.93 -15.77 -11.23
N ASN A 653 21.62 -16.71 -12.13
CA ASN A 653 22.61 -17.55 -12.81
C ASN A 653 23.20 -16.92 -14.08
N ILE A 654 22.82 -15.68 -14.43
CA ILE A 654 23.20 -14.98 -15.66
C ILE A 654 23.01 -15.90 -16.89
N HIS A 655 21.84 -16.54 -16.97
CA HIS A 655 21.50 -17.48 -18.02
C HIS A 655 21.19 -16.74 -19.33
N GLY A 656 22.12 -16.78 -20.28
CA GLY A 656 21.95 -16.25 -21.63
C GLY A 656 22.22 -14.75 -21.76
N LEU A 657 22.14 -14.24 -22.99
CA LEU A 657 22.48 -12.84 -23.31
C LEU A 657 21.50 -11.83 -22.69
N SER A 658 20.21 -12.18 -22.61
CA SER A 658 19.18 -11.32 -22.01
C SER A 658 19.42 -11.09 -20.51
N SER A 659 19.62 -12.16 -19.75
CA SER A 659 19.94 -12.09 -18.32
C SER A 659 21.25 -11.33 -18.08
N ARG A 660 22.27 -11.55 -18.93
CA ARG A 660 23.53 -10.81 -18.85
C ARG A 660 23.34 -9.31 -19.08
N PHE A 661 22.56 -8.92 -20.09
CA PHE A 661 22.23 -7.52 -20.34
C PHE A 661 21.48 -6.90 -19.16
N PHE A 662 20.45 -7.58 -18.65
CA PHE A 662 19.67 -7.13 -17.51
C PHE A 662 20.54 -6.91 -16.26
N VAL A 663 21.32 -7.91 -15.85
CA VAL A 663 22.15 -7.85 -14.63
C VAL A 663 23.27 -6.83 -14.77
N THR A 664 23.86 -6.67 -15.95
CA THR A 664 25.02 -5.78 -16.15
C THR A 664 24.61 -4.32 -16.30
N TYR A 665 23.50 -4.03 -16.98
CA TYR A 665 23.15 -2.66 -17.38
C TYR A 665 21.88 -2.14 -16.71
N LEU A 666 20.85 -2.96 -16.51
CA LEU A 666 19.56 -2.49 -16.00
C LEU A 666 19.48 -2.58 -14.47
N LEU A 667 19.86 -3.71 -13.89
CA LEU A 667 19.78 -3.94 -12.44
C LEU A 667 20.57 -2.90 -11.61
N PRO A 668 21.76 -2.42 -12.02
CA PRO A 668 22.46 -1.37 -11.28
C PRO A 668 21.72 -0.03 -11.22
N MET A 669 20.82 0.23 -12.17
CA MET A 669 19.99 1.43 -12.20
C MET A 669 18.70 1.29 -11.36
N LEU A 670 18.41 0.07 -10.89
CA LEU A 670 17.22 -0.24 -10.10
C LEU A 670 17.60 -0.34 -8.62
N SER A 671 17.19 0.65 -7.82
CA SER A 671 17.36 0.60 -6.36
C SER A 671 16.31 -0.29 -5.65
N GLU A 672 15.24 -0.69 -6.34
CA GLU A 672 14.03 -1.29 -5.72
C GLU A 672 13.45 -2.45 -6.55
N PHE A 673 14.30 -3.17 -7.30
CA PHE A 673 13.83 -4.24 -8.17
C PHE A 673 13.09 -5.37 -7.42
N LEU A 674 13.66 -5.86 -6.32
CA LEU A 674 13.08 -6.95 -5.53
C LEU A 674 11.75 -6.59 -4.84
N PRO A 675 11.60 -5.45 -4.13
CA PRO A 675 10.34 -5.11 -3.48
C PRO A 675 9.22 -4.86 -4.48
N GLU A 676 9.52 -4.36 -5.69
CA GLU A 676 8.52 -4.28 -6.76
C GLU A 676 8.10 -5.66 -7.25
N LEU A 677 9.06 -6.55 -7.52
CA LEU A 677 8.76 -7.92 -7.95
C LEU A 677 7.91 -8.64 -6.89
N MET A 678 8.25 -8.50 -5.61
CA MET A 678 7.48 -9.06 -4.50
C MET A 678 6.10 -8.41 -4.39
N SER A 679 6.00 -7.07 -4.39
CA SER A 679 4.71 -6.37 -4.21
C SER A 679 3.69 -6.76 -5.28
N ASN A 680 4.12 -6.85 -6.54
CA ASN A 680 3.28 -7.31 -7.65
C ASN A 680 2.85 -8.78 -7.50
N ALA A 681 3.77 -9.63 -7.03
CA ALA A 681 3.48 -11.02 -6.72
C ALA A 681 2.55 -11.17 -5.51
N LEU A 682 2.33 -10.15 -4.67
CA LEU A 682 1.56 -10.26 -3.40
C LEU A 682 0.20 -9.55 -3.43
N ILE A 683 0.05 -8.44 -4.15
CA ILE A 683 -1.12 -7.55 -4.06
C ILE A 683 -2.46 -8.25 -4.36
N GLY A 684 -2.46 -9.15 -5.35
CA GLY A 684 -3.64 -9.91 -5.79
C GLY A 684 -3.90 -11.20 -5.01
N ALA A 685 -3.29 -11.37 -3.83
CA ALA A 685 -3.43 -12.60 -3.06
C ALA A 685 -4.89 -12.90 -2.69
N THR A 686 -5.23 -14.20 -2.67
CA THR A 686 -6.51 -14.71 -2.19
C THR A 686 -6.69 -14.47 -0.69
N LYS A 687 -7.94 -14.43 -0.22
CA LYS A 687 -8.34 -14.42 1.19
C LYS A 687 -9.29 -15.57 1.47
N LEU A 688 -9.48 -15.93 2.75
CA LEU A 688 -10.59 -16.77 3.16
C LEU A 688 -11.86 -15.91 3.23
N ASP A 689 -12.89 -16.27 2.45
CA ASP A 689 -14.09 -15.43 2.31
C ASP A 689 -15.03 -15.49 3.51
N PHE A 690 -14.97 -16.60 4.25
CA PHE A 690 -15.82 -16.88 5.40
C PHE A 690 -15.17 -16.49 6.74
N LEU A 691 -13.99 -15.86 6.71
CA LEU A 691 -13.29 -15.34 7.88
C LEU A 691 -13.09 -13.83 7.76
N PRO A 692 -13.14 -13.08 8.86
CA PRO A 692 -12.91 -11.64 8.84
C PRO A 692 -11.49 -11.32 8.34
N LEU A 693 -11.31 -10.14 7.75
CA LEU A 693 -10.00 -9.64 7.39
C LEU A 693 -9.29 -9.08 8.63
N PRO A 694 -8.00 -9.39 8.86
CA PRO A 694 -7.27 -8.83 10.00
C PRO A 694 -6.97 -7.35 9.78
N ALA A 695 -6.98 -6.55 10.86
CA ALA A 695 -6.75 -5.10 10.81
C ALA A 695 -5.40 -4.73 10.14
N ALA A 696 -4.34 -5.51 10.40
CA ALA A 696 -3.04 -5.33 9.77
C ALA A 696 -3.13 -5.32 8.23
N SER A 697 -4.02 -6.13 7.63
CA SER A 697 -4.20 -6.21 6.17
C SER A 697 -4.83 -4.99 5.52
N LEU A 698 -5.45 -4.12 6.31
CA LEU A 698 -6.16 -2.90 5.86
C LEU A 698 -5.33 -1.63 6.05
N SER A 699 -4.18 -1.76 6.72
CA SER A 699 -3.37 -0.66 7.22
C SER A 699 -2.30 -0.16 6.23
N GLY A 700 -1.95 -1.00 5.25
CA GLY A 700 -0.84 -0.78 4.34
C GLY A 700 -1.08 0.33 3.29
N THR A 701 0.01 0.93 2.82
CA THR A 701 -0.02 1.95 1.75
C THR A 701 -0.38 1.39 0.37
N MET A 702 -0.35 0.07 0.20
CA MET A 702 -0.76 -0.70 -0.98
C MET A 702 -1.76 -1.79 -0.54
N PRO A 703 -3.05 -1.45 -0.42
CA PRO A 703 -4.07 -2.42 -0.03
C PRO A 703 -4.08 -3.62 -0.97
N PHE A 704 -4.37 -4.80 -0.42
CA PHE A 704 -4.61 -5.99 -1.23
C PHE A 704 -5.73 -5.73 -2.24
N ASN A 705 -5.57 -6.15 -3.48
CA ASN A 705 -6.51 -5.90 -4.55
C ASN A 705 -6.58 -7.13 -5.49
N PRO A 706 -7.65 -7.93 -5.44
CA PRO A 706 -7.80 -9.13 -6.25
C PRO A 706 -7.80 -8.90 -7.77
N SER A 707 -8.04 -7.67 -8.24
CA SER A 707 -8.02 -7.33 -9.68
C SER A 707 -6.67 -6.80 -10.16
N GLN A 708 -5.63 -6.81 -9.32
CA GLN A 708 -4.29 -6.30 -9.65
C GLN A 708 -3.19 -7.32 -9.33
N GLY A 709 -1.99 -7.05 -9.85
CA GLY A 709 -0.79 -7.84 -9.63
C GLY A 709 -0.40 -8.72 -10.83
N ASP A 710 0.46 -9.69 -10.58
CA ASP A 710 1.01 -10.55 -11.63
C ASP A 710 -0.09 -11.32 -12.38
N GLY A 711 -0.06 -11.22 -13.72
CA GLY A 711 -1.02 -11.84 -14.62
C GLY A 711 -2.32 -11.04 -14.85
N LEU A 712 -2.55 -9.95 -14.10
CA LEU A 712 -3.77 -9.12 -14.19
C LEU A 712 -3.51 -7.71 -14.71
N ARG A 713 -2.34 -7.47 -15.32
CA ARG A 713 -1.97 -6.16 -15.87
C ARG A 713 -2.73 -5.84 -17.15
N GLU A 714 -3.05 -4.56 -17.34
CA GLU A 714 -3.63 -4.14 -18.62
C GLU A 714 -2.65 -4.36 -19.78
N SER A 715 -3.17 -4.85 -20.90
CA SER A 715 -2.39 -5.04 -22.12
C SER A 715 -1.85 -3.71 -22.65
N LYS A 716 -0.52 -3.60 -22.71
CA LYS A 716 0.16 -2.46 -23.34
C LYS A 716 -0.27 -2.26 -24.80
N LEU A 717 -0.51 -3.34 -25.54
CA LEU A 717 -0.99 -3.26 -26.92
C LEU A 717 -2.37 -2.59 -26.99
N LYS A 718 -3.29 -2.96 -26.08
CA LYS A 718 -4.61 -2.32 -26.01
C LYS A 718 -4.50 -0.83 -25.72
N ARG A 719 -3.64 -0.42 -24.77
CA ARG A 719 -3.39 1.00 -24.47
C ARG A 719 -2.77 1.74 -25.64
N MET A 720 -1.82 1.12 -26.35
CA MET A 720 -1.24 1.69 -27.57
C MET A 720 -2.30 1.94 -28.64
N LEU A 721 -3.19 0.98 -28.89
CA LEU A 721 -4.28 1.13 -29.86
C LEU A 721 -5.25 2.25 -29.46
N LEU A 722 -5.60 2.36 -28.18
CA LEU A 722 -6.46 3.44 -27.67
C LEU A 722 -5.79 4.82 -27.79
N ALA A 723 -4.46 4.89 -27.66
CA ALA A 723 -3.71 6.14 -27.73
C ALA A 723 -3.26 6.54 -29.15
N LEU A 724 -3.56 5.75 -30.18
CA LEU A 724 -3.23 6.08 -31.57
C LEU A 724 -3.67 7.49 -32.03
N PRO A 725 -4.82 8.04 -31.59
CA PRO A 725 -5.18 9.42 -31.92
C PRO A 725 -4.10 10.45 -31.55
N LEU A 726 -3.35 10.25 -30.45
CA LEU A 726 -2.23 11.12 -30.07
C LEU A 726 -1.08 11.05 -31.08
N LEU A 727 -0.73 9.87 -31.58
CA LEU A 727 0.26 9.75 -32.66
C LEU A 727 -0.25 10.35 -33.97
N GLY A 728 -1.56 10.22 -34.25
CA GLY A 728 -2.22 10.89 -35.37
C GLY A 728 -2.08 12.41 -35.31
N LEU A 729 -2.18 13.02 -34.11
CA LEU A 729 -1.93 14.45 -33.92
C LEU A 729 -0.48 14.84 -34.22
N SER A 730 0.50 14.01 -33.84
CA SER A 730 1.92 14.27 -34.18
C SER A 730 2.16 14.20 -35.69
N PHE A 731 1.59 13.21 -36.38
CA PHE A 731 1.67 13.11 -37.84
C PHE A 731 0.99 14.29 -38.55
N ALA A 732 -0.20 14.68 -38.09
CA ALA A 732 -0.89 15.87 -38.58
C ALA A 732 -0.06 17.14 -38.33
N GLY A 733 0.54 17.27 -37.14
CA GLY A 733 1.43 18.36 -36.78
C GLY A 733 2.61 18.49 -37.74
N LEU A 734 3.32 17.39 -38.05
CA LEU A 734 4.41 17.38 -39.03
C LEU A 734 3.98 17.85 -40.42
N TRP A 735 2.75 17.54 -40.83
CA TRP A 735 2.23 17.93 -42.14
C TRP A 735 1.71 19.38 -42.18
N VAL A 736 1.03 19.83 -41.11
CA VAL A 736 0.49 21.19 -40.99
C VAL A 736 1.61 22.20 -40.78
N MET A 737 2.55 21.88 -39.90
CA MET A 737 3.67 22.74 -39.50
C MET A 737 4.93 22.44 -40.33
N ASP A 738 4.76 22.22 -41.63
CA ASP A 738 5.89 22.08 -42.54
C ASP A 738 6.64 23.42 -42.69
N ALA A 739 7.84 23.49 -42.13
CA ALA A 739 8.71 24.65 -42.16
C ALA A 739 9.48 24.83 -43.47
N THR A 740 9.41 23.87 -44.40
CA THR A 740 10.18 23.89 -45.66
C THR A 740 9.98 25.18 -46.46
N PRO A 741 8.75 25.70 -46.66
CA PRO A 741 8.54 26.94 -47.42
C PRO A 741 9.15 28.17 -46.76
N ALA A 742 9.18 28.22 -45.43
CA ALA A 742 9.77 29.33 -44.68
C ALA A 742 11.30 29.29 -44.61
N MET A 743 11.91 28.15 -44.94
CA MET A 743 13.35 27.97 -44.93
C MET A 743 14.06 28.91 -45.93
N GLU A 744 13.44 29.20 -47.07
CA GLU A 744 13.98 30.15 -48.05
C GLU A 744 13.95 31.59 -47.52
N TRP A 745 12.83 32.01 -46.93
CA TRP A 745 12.72 33.32 -46.29
C TRP A 745 13.67 33.49 -45.13
N ALA A 746 13.78 32.48 -44.26
CA ALA A 746 14.69 32.46 -43.12
C ALA A 746 16.16 32.56 -43.56
N LYS A 747 16.55 31.81 -44.60
CA LYS A 747 17.91 31.90 -45.20
C LYS A 747 18.16 33.27 -45.80
N ALA A 748 17.25 33.78 -46.62
CA ALA A 748 17.39 35.09 -47.24
C ALA A 748 17.51 36.22 -46.20
N LEU A 749 16.71 36.17 -45.14
CA LEU A 749 16.78 37.14 -44.04
C LEU A 749 18.07 37.00 -43.24
N ARG A 750 18.50 35.78 -42.92
CA ARG A 750 19.77 35.53 -42.23
C ARG A 750 20.98 36.01 -43.05
N ASP A 751 20.96 35.75 -44.37
CA ASP A 751 22.07 36.04 -45.28
C ASP A 751 22.15 37.54 -45.67
N SER A 752 21.07 38.30 -45.48
CA SER A 752 21.09 39.77 -45.64
C SER A 752 21.97 40.45 -44.59
N GLY A 753 22.21 39.80 -43.45
CA GLY A 753 23.01 40.31 -42.33
C GLY A 753 22.33 41.42 -41.50
N THR A 754 21.19 41.95 -41.93
CA THR A 754 20.47 43.04 -41.24
C THR A 754 18.95 42.90 -41.35
N LEU A 755 18.24 43.11 -40.25
CA LEU A 755 16.78 43.23 -40.18
C LEU A 755 16.38 44.71 -40.23
N ASN A 756 15.58 45.10 -41.21
CA ASN A 756 15.11 46.48 -41.36
C ASN A 756 13.82 46.71 -40.58
N LEU A 757 13.88 47.51 -39.51
CA LEU A 757 12.71 47.91 -38.72
C LEU A 757 12.37 49.40 -38.93
N PRO A 758 11.14 49.84 -38.64
CA PRO A 758 10.77 51.27 -38.69
C PRO A 758 11.64 52.17 -37.79
N THR A 759 12.26 51.59 -36.75
CA THR A 759 13.15 52.28 -35.81
C THR A 759 14.61 52.32 -36.26
N GLY A 760 14.97 51.64 -37.36
CA GLY A 760 16.33 51.52 -37.89
C GLY A 760 16.73 50.07 -38.20
N PRO A 761 17.82 49.85 -38.97
CA PRO A 761 18.35 48.53 -39.26
C PRO A 761 19.04 47.92 -38.03
N ILE A 762 18.81 46.64 -37.77
CA ILE A 762 19.45 45.87 -36.69
C ILE A 762 20.33 44.77 -37.31
N PRO A 763 21.61 44.65 -36.94
CA PRO A 763 22.46 43.57 -37.41
C PRO A 763 21.96 42.22 -36.88
N ILE A 764 21.99 41.19 -37.73
CA ILE A 764 21.72 39.82 -37.32
C ILE A 764 23.02 39.22 -36.78
N ILE A 765 23.04 38.86 -35.50
CA ILE A 765 24.18 38.16 -34.89
C ILE A 765 24.43 36.86 -35.64
N ARG A 766 25.70 36.61 -36.02
CA ARG A 766 26.17 35.42 -36.74
C ARG A 766 27.33 34.69 -36.04
N SER A 767 27.79 35.22 -34.90
CA SER A 767 28.83 34.59 -34.08
C SER A 767 28.60 34.94 -32.61
N PHE A 768 27.83 34.10 -31.91
CA PHE A 768 27.54 34.28 -30.48
C PHE A 768 28.28 33.24 -29.64
N TYR A 769 28.23 31.97 -30.06
CA TYR A 769 28.88 30.84 -29.38
C TYR A 769 30.32 30.61 -29.84
N HIS A 770 30.77 31.33 -30.87
CA HIS A 770 32.06 31.14 -31.54
C HIS A 770 32.22 29.73 -32.12
N LEU A 771 31.12 29.17 -32.63
CA LEU A 771 31.06 27.86 -33.27
C LEU A 771 30.37 28.01 -34.63
N PRO A 772 31.11 28.23 -35.74
CA PRO A 772 30.55 28.75 -36.99
C PRO A 772 29.32 27.99 -37.50
N SER A 773 29.37 26.65 -37.58
CA SER A 773 28.23 25.85 -38.06
C SER A 773 27.03 25.87 -37.12
N PHE A 774 27.28 25.98 -35.80
CA PHE A 774 26.25 26.03 -34.79
C PHE A 774 25.60 27.42 -34.71
N ASP A 775 26.41 28.47 -34.72
CA ASP A 775 25.94 29.86 -34.80
C ASP A 775 25.09 30.09 -36.05
N ASP A 776 25.52 29.58 -37.21
CA ASP A 776 24.76 29.70 -38.47
C ASP A 776 23.41 28.98 -38.42
N PHE A 777 23.34 27.86 -37.71
CA PHE A 777 22.12 27.11 -37.48
C PHE A 777 21.17 27.82 -36.50
N VAL A 778 21.69 28.31 -35.36
CA VAL A 778 20.90 29.06 -34.38
C VAL A 778 20.41 30.38 -34.96
N ALA A 779 21.24 31.08 -35.75
CA ALA A 779 20.85 32.29 -36.47
C ALA A 779 19.65 32.05 -37.38
N LEU A 780 19.66 30.93 -38.09
CA LEU A 780 18.55 30.52 -38.97
C LEU A 780 17.27 30.28 -38.18
N ILE A 781 17.34 29.54 -37.06
CA ILE A 781 16.18 29.30 -36.19
C ILE A 781 15.67 30.61 -35.59
N ASN A 782 16.55 31.49 -35.13
CA ASN A 782 16.18 32.75 -34.49
C ASN A 782 15.36 33.66 -35.40
N THR A 783 15.58 33.62 -36.72
CA THR A 783 14.77 34.40 -37.67
C THR A 783 13.27 34.15 -37.54
N PHE A 784 12.85 32.91 -37.23
CA PHE A 784 11.44 32.56 -37.03
C PHE A 784 10.78 33.32 -35.88
N PHE A 785 11.55 33.71 -34.87
CA PHE A 785 11.05 34.40 -33.69
C PHE A 785 11.12 35.92 -33.82
N PHE A 786 11.77 36.46 -34.86
CA PHE A 786 11.91 37.91 -35.05
C PHE A 786 10.58 38.67 -35.13
N PRO A 787 9.52 38.15 -35.81
CA PRO A 787 8.25 38.85 -35.86
C PRO A 787 7.66 39.13 -34.47
N SER A 788 7.76 38.15 -33.57
CA SER A 788 7.29 38.24 -32.19
C SER A 788 8.27 39.05 -31.30
N LEU A 789 9.58 38.82 -31.43
CA LEU A 789 10.64 39.45 -30.62
C LEU A 789 10.70 40.98 -30.82
N TYR A 790 10.67 41.40 -32.08
CA TYR A 790 10.73 42.80 -32.48
C TYR A 790 9.35 43.44 -32.63
N ASN A 791 8.28 42.68 -32.40
CA ASN A 791 6.89 43.15 -32.44
C ASN A 791 6.48 43.72 -33.81
N THR A 792 6.99 43.15 -34.90
CA THR A 792 6.50 43.48 -36.26
C THR A 792 5.16 42.82 -36.53
N ASP A 793 4.85 41.72 -35.84
CA ASP A 793 3.50 41.17 -35.70
C ASP A 793 3.07 41.19 -34.21
N PRO A 794 2.29 42.20 -33.79
CA PRO A 794 1.81 42.31 -32.40
C PRO A 794 0.90 41.17 -31.95
N ILE A 795 0.18 40.52 -32.87
CA ILE A 795 -0.73 39.41 -32.51
C ILE A 795 0.11 38.18 -32.19
N SER A 796 1.06 37.82 -33.06
CA SER A 796 2.01 36.73 -32.79
C SER A 796 2.78 36.95 -31.49
N ARG A 797 3.22 38.18 -31.19
CA ARG A 797 3.91 38.46 -29.91
C ARG A 797 3.05 38.14 -28.69
N ARG A 798 1.76 38.51 -28.70
CA ARG A 798 0.84 38.23 -27.59
C ARG A 798 0.55 36.74 -27.47
N GLN A 799 0.30 36.07 -28.59
CA GLN A 799 0.11 34.63 -28.63
C GLN A 799 1.35 33.90 -28.07
N LEU A 800 2.56 34.24 -28.53
CA LEU A 800 3.81 33.67 -28.02
C LEU A 800 4.00 33.91 -26.52
N THR A 801 3.58 35.08 -26.01
CA THR A 801 3.63 35.40 -24.58
C THR A 801 2.73 34.49 -23.75
N SER A 802 1.50 34.25 -24.21
CA SER A 802 0.61 33.27 -23.56
C SER A 802 1.19 31.85 -23.66
N PHE A 803 1.59 31.44 -24.86
CA PHE A 803 2.08 30.10 -25.15
C PHE A 803 3.31 29.71 -24.33
N LEU A 804 4.33 30.58 -24.27
CA LEU A 804 5.52 30.30 -23.47
C LEU A 804 5.30 30.50 -21.97
N THR A 805 4.30 31.26 -21.54
CA THR A 805 3.89 31.26 -20.13
C THR A 805 3.27 29.93 -19.75
N ASP A 806 2.35 29.42 -20.57
CA ASP A 806 1.71 28.11 -20.38
C ASP A 806 2.75 26.96 -20.40
N GLY A 807 3.83 27.12 -21.17
CA GLY A 807 4.98 26.22 -21.17
C GLY A 807 5.59 26.00 -19.78
N THR A 808 5.49 26.97 -18.86
CA THR A 808 5.95 26.80 -17.47
C THR A 808 5.18 25.69 -16.75
N VAL A 809 3.85 25.61 -16.98
CA VAL A 809 3.00 24.55 -16.42
C VAL A 809 3.41 23.20 -16.99
N LEU A 810 3.53 23.11 -18.31
CA LEU A 810 3.89 21.88 -19.02
C LEU A 810 5.25 21.34 -18.58
N LEU A 811 6.28 22.19 -18.56
CA LEU A 811 7.63 21.82 -18.16
C LEU A 811 7.66 21.35 -16.70
N THR A 812 6.91 22.01 -15.81
CA THR A 812 6.80 21.59 -14.41
C THR A 812 6.20 20.20 -14.29
N ILE A 813 5.11 19.91 -15.02
CA ILE A 813 4.50 18.56 -15.06
C ILE A 813 5.48 17.52 -15.59
N TRP A 814 6.18 17.80 -16.69
CA TRP A 814 7.12 16.85 -17.28
C TRP A 814 8.30 16.56 -16.36
N ILE A 815 8.80 17.56 -15.63
CA ILE A 815 9.83 17.33 -14.61
C ILE A 815 9.30 16.45 -13.48
N PHE A 816 8.09 16.72 -12.95
CA PHE A 816 7.48 15.87 -11.92
C PHE A 816 7.26 14.43 -12.39
N GLU A 817 6.73 14.23 -13.61
CA GLU A 817 6.55 12.90 -14.18
C GLU A 817 7.89 12.18 -14.40
N SER A 818 8.96 12.89 -14.78
CA SER A 818 10.30 12.32 -14.93
C SER A 818 10.94 11.87 -13.60
N ALA A 819 10.58 12.57 -12.51
CA ALA A 819 11.06 12.30 -11.16
C ALA A 819 10.26 11.21 -10.43
N ARG A 820 9.20 10.69 -11.07
CA ARG A 820 8.26 9.77 -10.44
C ARG A 820 8.79 8.34 -10.43
N ARG A 821 8.60 7.66 -9.29
CA ARG A 821 9.02 6.25 -9.13
C ARG A 821 8.30 5.30 -10.07
N ALA A 822 7.01 5.52 -10.32
CA ALA A 822 6.22 4.74 -11.29
C ALA A 822 6.77 4.79 -12.74
N ASN A 823 7.59 5.78 -13.08
CA ASN A 823 8.11 5.99 -14.44
C ASN A 823 9.59 5.58 -14.60
N MET A 824 10.18 4.92 -13.61
CA MET A 824 11.56 4.45 -13.66
C MET A 824 11.83 3.54 -14.86
N LEU A 825 12.98 3.74 -15.53
CA LEU A 825 13.40 3.04 -16.75
C LEU A 825 12.45 3.20 -17.96
N THR A 826 11.63 4.24 -17.97
CA THR A 826 10.83 4.62 -19.15
C THR A 826 11.42 5.84 -19.84
N PRO A 827 11.11 6.08 -21.13
CA PRO A 827 11.51 7.31 -21.81
C PRO A 827 11.01 8.60 -21.12
N LEU A 828 9.98 8.51 -20.26
CA LEU A 828 9.41 9.65 -19.53
C LEU A 828 10.42 10.30 -18.56
N GLN A 829 11.49 9.59 -18.20
CA GLN A 829 12.59 10.15 -17.41
C GLN A 829 13.50 11.13 -18.17
N LEU A 830 13.27 11.29 -19.48
CA LEU A 830 14.08 12.14 -20.36
C LEU A 830 13.28 13.35 -20.87
N PRO A 831 12.67 14.18 -20.01
CA PRO A 831 11.86 15.32 -20.45
C PRO A 831 12.70 16.29 -21.31
N ASN A 832 14.00 16.41 -21.00
CA ASN A 832 14.93 17.26 -21.76
C ASN A 832 15.09 16.83 -23.23
N LEU A 833 14.99 15.53 -23.52
CA LEU A 833 15.02 15.03 -24.91
C LEU A 833 13.78 15.53 -25.66
N PHE A 834 12.61 15.41 -25.05
CA PHE A 834 11.35 15.87 -25.68
C PHE A 834 11.31 17.39 -25.83
N THR A 835 11.82 18.15 -24.85
CA THR A 835 11.87 19.61 -24.96
C THR A 835 12.90 20.08 -25.97
N ALA A 836 14.06 19.42 -26.07
CA ALA A 836 15.07 19.74 -27.09
C ALA A 836 14.56 19.44 -28.50
N LEU A 837 13.91 18.30 -28.71
CA LEU A 837 13.26 18.00 -29.99
C LEU A 837 12.06 18.92 -30.27
N GLY A 838 11.30 19.28 -29.24
CA GLY A 838 10.19 20.23 -29.34
C GLY A 838 10.66 21.64 -29.73
N GLN A 839 11.82 22.08 -29.25
CA GLN A 839 12.42 23.35 -29.66
C GLN A 839 12.79 23.38 -31.14
N LEU A 840 13.14 22.22 -31.71
CA LEU A 840 13.56 22.11 -33.12
C LEU A 840 12.40 21.85 -34.09
N LEU A 841 11.42 21.05 -33.66
CA LEU A 841 10.33 20.57 -34.52
C LEU A 841 8.96 21.21 -34.20
N GLY A 842 8.86 21.95 -33.10
CA GLY A 842 7.59 22.40 -32.52
C GLY A 842 7.12 21.46 -31.41
N ILE A 843 6.63 22.03 -30.31
CA ILE A 843 6.10 21.23 -29.19
C ILE A 843 4.82 20.50 -29.61
N GLY A 844 4.06 21.02 -30.57
CA GLY A 844 2.88 20.40 -31.16
C GLY A 844 3.15 19.09 -31.88
N VAL A 845 4.39 18.84 -32.33
CA VAL A 845 4.81 17.53 -32.85
C VAL A 845 5.20 16.57 -31.72
N MET A 846 5.95 17.07 -30.73
CA MET A 846 6.57 16.22 -29.71
C MET A 846 5.67 15.91 -28.50
N ALA A 847 4.81 16.85 -28.10
CA ALA A 847 3.88 16.68 -26.99
C ALA A 847 2.91 15.50 -27.17
N PRO A 848 2.30 15.27 -28.36
CA PRO A 848 1.46 14.10 -28.56
C PRO A 848 2.23 12.77 -28.44
N ILE A 849 3.51 12.73 -28.85
CA ILE A 849 4.37 11.55 -28.68
C ILE A 849 4.64 11.30 -27.21
N TYR A 850 4.98 12.34 -26.43
CA TYR A 850 5.17 12.23 -24.99
C TYR A 850 3.89 11.73 -24.30
N CYS A 851 2.74 12.33 -24.63
CA CYS A 851 1.43 11.95 -24.09
C CYS A 851 1.07 10.49 -24.41
N PHE A 852 1.35 10.04 -25.64
CA PHE A 852 1.18 8.65 -26.05
C PHE A 852 2.04 7.71 -25.20
N LEU A 853 3.33 7.99 -25.09
CA LEU A 853 4.26 7.17 -24.29
C LEU A 853 3.85 7.15 -22.82
N HIS A 854 3.44 8.28 -22.26
CA HIS A 854 2.97 8.37 -20.88
C HIS A 854 1.75 7.50 -20.65
N TYR A 855 0.70 7.67 -21.46
CA TYR A 855 -0.51 6.88 -21.31
C TYR A 855 -0.25 5.37 -21.44
N VAL A 856 0.62 4.95 -22.35
CA VAL A 856 0.93 3.52 -22.55
C VAL A 856 1.78 2.94 -21.41
N LEU A 857 2.74 3.69 -20.88
CA LEU A 857 3.75 3.19 -19.96
C LEU A 857 3.44 3.46 -18.48
N SER A 858 2.51 4.37 -18.18
CA SER A 858 2.13 4.75 -16.81
C SER A 858 0.63 4.51 -16.53
N PRO A 859 0.12 3.26 -16.66
CA PRO A 859 -1.27 2.95 -16.34
C PRO A 859 -1.57 3.15 -14.85
N VAL A 860 -2.85 3.27 -14.50
CA VAL A 860 -3.30 3.50 -13.11
C VAL A 860 -2.81 2.41 -12.13
N GLU A 861 -2.63 1.17 -12.60
CA GLU A 861 -2.08 0.07 -11.82
C GLU A 861 -0.62 0.30 -11.35
N SER A 862 0.16 1.11 -12.06
CA SER A 862 1.50 1.52 -11.61
C SER A 862 1.48 2.36 -10.33
N PHE A 863 0.30 2.86 -9.93
CA PHE A 863 0.06 3.67 -8.73
C PHE A 863 -0.64 2.88 -7.62
N ALA A 864 -0.64 1.54 -7.68
CA ALA A 864 -1.30 0.71 -6.67
C ALA A 864 -0.78 0.97 -5.24
N ALA A 865 0.51 1.26 -5.10
CA ALA A 865 1.11 1.68 -3.84
C ALA A 865 1.25 3.21 -3.77
N ARG A 866 0.89 3.85 -2.65
CA ARG A 866 1.00 5.33 -2.52
C ARG A 866 2.40 5.85 -2.78
N ASP A 867 3.42 5.09 -2.40
CA ASP A 867 4.81 5.48 -2.57
C ASP A 867 5.27 5.50 -4.04
N GLN A 868 4.54 4.84 -4.96
CA GLN A 868 4.81 4.92 -6.40
C GLN A 868 4.42 6.26 -7.03
N ARG A 869 3.46 6.96 -6.41
CA ARG A 869 3.12 8.34 -6.79
C ARG A 869 4.24 9.32 -6.40
N LEU A 870 4.94 9.06 -5.30
CA LEU A 870 5.99 9.93 -4.78
C LEU A 870 7.07 10.22 -5.83
N THR A 871 7.43 11.50 -5.95
CA THR A 871 8.53 11.97 -6.79
C THR A 871 9.81 12.17 -5.99
N ASN A 872 10.96 12.14 -6.67
CA ASN A 872 12.22 12.51 -6.03
C ASN A 872 12.19 13.99 -5.60
N THR A 873 12.18 14.23 -4.29
CA THR A 873 12.08 15.58 -3.71
C THR A 873 13.21 16.50 -4.17
N ARG A 874 14.42 15.99 -4.41
CA ARG A 874 15.53 16.77 -4.95
C ARG A 874 15.17 17.41 -6.29
N ILE A 875 14.54 16.64 -7.18
CA ILE A 875 14.15 17.11 -8.51
C ILE A 875 12.91 18.01 -8.39
N SER A 876 11.92 17.62 -7.59
CA SER A 876 10.65 18.35 -7.46
C SER A 876 10.84 19.75 -6.87
N TYR A 877 11.69 19.93 -5.86
CA TYR A 877 11.98 21.25 -5.30
C TYR A 877 12.80 22.13 -6.24
N ALA A 878 13.65 21.54 -7.08
CA ALA A 878 14.46 22.26 -8.07
C ALA A 878 13.68 22.67 -9.33
N ALA A 879 12.52 22.04 -9.60
CA ALA A 879 11.77 22.18 -10.85
C ALA A 879 11.41 23.63 -11.19
N LEU A 880 10.54 24.28 -10.39
CA LEU A 880 10.09 25.64 -10.71
C LEU A 880 11.22 26.68 -10.65
N PRO A 881 12.11 26.70 -9.65
CA PRO A 881 13.25 27.62 -9.65
C PRO A 881 14.12 27.51 -10.90
N ALA A 882 14.39 26.29 -11.38
CA ALA A 882 15.15 26.07 -12.61
C ALA A 882 14.39 26.60 -13.83
N ILE A 883 13.09 26.30 -13.96
CA ILE A 883 12.26 26.81 -15.08
C ILE A 883 12.21 28.34 -15.07
N LEU A 884 12.01 28.96 -13.90
CA LEU A 884 12.01 30.42 -13.79
C LEU A 884 13.33 31.01 -14.24
N LEU A 885 14.46 30.44 -13.80
CA LEU A 885 15.79 30.94 -14.12
C LEU A 885 16.17 30.77 -15.60
N THR A 886 15.89 29.62 -16.19
CA THR A 886 16.45 29.25 -17.50
C THR A 886 15.48 29.42 -18.66
N TYR A 887 14.17 29.43 -18.38
CA TYR A 887 13.12 29.47 -19.40
C TYR A 887 12.28 30.75 -19.31
N LEU A 888 11.63 31.00 -18.16
CA LEU A 888 10.63 32.06 -18.07
C LEU A 888 11.24 33.46 -17.93
N PHE A 889 12.22 33.64 -17.04
CA PHE A 889 12.87 34.93 -16.85
C PHE A 889 13.60 35.41 -18.10
N PRO A 890 14.45 34.59 -18.78
CA PRO A 890 15.11 35.06 -20.00
C PRO A 890 14.12 35.31 -21.15
N PHE A 891 13.02 34.55 -21.21
CA PHE A 891 11.92 34.81 -22.15
C PHE A 891 11.30 36.20 -21.96
N TYR A 892 10.87 36.54 -20.73
CA TYR A 892 10.30 37.86 -20.46
C TYR A 892 11.33 38.98 -20.60
N ALA A 893 12.58 38.72 -20.21
CA ALA A 893 13.68 39.66 -20.43
C ALA A 893 13.86 39.96 -21.93
N MET A 894 13.89 38.94 -22.80
CA MET A 894 14.14 39.16 -24.23
C MET A 894 13.01 39.92 -24.94
N ILE A 895 11.76 39.79 -24.50
CA ILE A 895 10.66 40.54 -25.12
C ILE A 895 10.54 41.96 -24.54
N LEU A 896 10.83 42.16 -23.25
CA LEU A 896 10.67 43.46 -22.58
C LEU A 896 11.92 44.33 -22.60
N TRP A 897 13.08 43.79 -23.04
CA TRP A 897 14.33 44.53 -22.96
C TRP A 897 14.26 45.86 -23.74
N PRO A 898 14.78 46.98 -23.20
CA PRO A 898 14.67 48.28 -23.87
C PRO A 898 15.41 48.37 -25.21
N THR A 899 16.64 47.83 -25.28
CA THR A 899 17.48 47.87 -26.49
C THR A 899 17.22 46.65 -27.35
N LEU A 900 17.00 46.87 -28.65
CA LEU A 900 16.59 45.81 -29.58
C LEU A 900 17.73 44.81 -29.86
N GLU A 901 18.98 45.25 -29.85
CA GLU A 901 20.17 44.41 -30.02
C GLU A 901 20.29 43.37 -28.89
N ALA A 902 20.15 43.82 -27.64
CA ALA A 902 20.23 42.95 -26.48
C ALA A 902 19.07 41.92 -26.41
N ARG A 903 17.93 42.18 -27.07
CA ARG A 903 16.88 41.16 -27.21
C ARG A 903 17.37 39.96 -28.00
N GLN A 904 18.22 40.19 -28.99
CA GLN A 904 18.80 39.12 -29.79
C GLN A 904 19.82 38.32 -28.98
N ASP A 905 20.69 38.96 -28.19
CA ASP A 905 21.62 38.27 -27.28
C ASP A 905 20.88 37.34 -26.30
N LEU A 906 19.78 37.83 -25.71
CA LEU A 906 18.95 37.05 -24.80
C LEU A 906 18.22 35.91 -25.51
N LEU A 907 17.76 36.10 -26.76
CA LEU A 907 17.20 35.02 -27.57
C LEU A 907 18.24 33.94 -27.86
N TYR A 908 19.47 34.33 -28.24
CA TYR A 908 20.57 33.38 -28.45
C TYR A 908 20.80 32.54 -27.20
N LEU A 909 20.94 33.18 -26.03
CA LEU A 909 21.10 32.48 -24.76
C LEU A 909 19.92 31.54 -24.45
N TRP A 910 18.69 31.98 -24.70
CA TRP A 910 17.46 31.23 -24.42
C TRP A 910 17.27 30.02 -25.34
N GLN A 911 17.80 30.01 -26.57
CA GLN A 911 17.68 28.84 -27.46
C GLN A 911 18.24 27.54 -26.87
N LEU A 912 19.20 27.65 -25.94
CA LEU A 912 19.77 26.52 -25.21
C LEU A 912 19.05 26.20 -23.89
N TYR A 913 17.86 26.76 -23.64
CA TYR A 913 17.13 26.52 -22.38
C TYR A 913 16.93 25.03 -22.03
N PRO A 914 16.74 24.06 -22.96
CA PRO A 914 16.59 22.67 -22.56
C PRO A 914 17.86 22.12 -21.89
N ALA A 915 19.04 22.56 -22.36
CA ALA A 915 20.32 22.21 -21.77
C ALA A 915 20.53 22.94 -20.44
N TRP A 916 20.22 24.25 -20.39
CA TRP A 916 20.32 25.04 -19.16
C TRP A 916 19.39 24.51 -18.07
N LEU A 917 18.17 24.13 -18.42
CA LEU A 917 17.17 23.59 -17.51
C LEU A 917 17.66 22.27 -16.90
N ALA A 918 18.21 21.37 -17.72
CA ALA A 918 18.79 20.12 -17.24
C ALA A 918 19.90 20.36 -16.21
N LEU A 919 20.82 21.29 -16.51
CA LEU A 919 21.92 21.66 -15.62
C LEU A 919 21.43 22.35 -14.35
N ALA A 920 20.44 23.22 -14.45
CA ALA A 920 19.87 23.95 -13.32
C ALA A 920 19.10 23.02 -12.37
N VAL A 921 18.26 22.11 -12.88
CA VAL A 921 17.58 21.10 -12.05
C VAL A 921 18.59 20.24 -11.31
N TRP A 922 19.62 19.75 -12.01
CA TRP A 922 20.69 18.96 -11.41
C TRP A 922 21.47 19.76 -10.35
N GLY A 923 21.88 20.98 -10.69
CA GLY A 923 22.69 21.84 -9.84
C GLY A 923 21.95 22.31 -8.59
N ILE A 924 20.75 22.87 -8.75
CA ILE A 924 19.92 23.34 -7.64
C ILE A 924 19.58 22.17 -6.72
N GLY A 925 19.14 21.05 -7.30
CA GLY A 925 18.81 19.85 -6.54
C GLY A 925 20.01 19.35 -5.73
N ARG A 926 21.19 19.23 -6.35
CA ARG A 926 22.38 18.69 -5.68
C ARG A 926 22.94 19.62 -4.60
N LEU A 927 22.86 20.94 -4.80
CA LEU A 927 23.48 21.93 -3.92
C LEU A 927 22.58 22.37 -2.75
N PHE A 928 21.26 22.44 -2.97
CA PHE A 928 20.34 23.05 -2.00
C PHE A 928 19.28 22.10 -1.44
N VAL A 929 19.10 20.90 -2.02
CA VAL A 929 18.02 19.99 -1.64
C VAL A 929 18.54 18.62 -1.21
N ARG A 930 18.11 18.19 -0.01
CA ARG A 930 18.39 16.85 0.52
C ARG A 930 17.48 15.81 -0.15
N ASP A 931 18.04 14.67 -0.53
CA ASP A 931 17.25 13.52 -0.99
C ASP A 931 16.69 12.78 0.24
N THR A 932 15.37 12.69 0.30
CA THR A 932 14.62 12.09 1.41
C THR A 932 13.82 10.86 0.98
N VAL A 933 13.87 10.46 -0.30
CA VAL A 933 13.00 9.42 -0.89
C VAL A 933 13.07 8.10 -0.14
N ALA A 934 14.26 7.71 0.32
CA ALA A 934 14.46 6.45 1.06
C ALA A 934 13.63 6.38 2.36
N SER A 935 13.41 7.53 3.02
CA SER A 935 12.59 7.66 4.22
C SER A 935 11.12 7.92 3.88
N ASP A 936 10.86 8.85 2.95
CA ASP A 936 9.52 9.30 2.60
C ASP A 936 8.66 8.16 2.05
N LYS A 937 9.24 7.24 1.26
CA LYS A 937 8.51 6.07 0.74
C LYS A 937 7.96 5.14 1.84
N LEU A 938 8.56 5.16 3.03
CA LEU A 938 8.15 4.34 4.17
C LEU A 938 7.19 5.10 5.10
N TYR A 939 7.49 6.37 5.37
CA TYR A 939 6.86 7.11 6.47
C TYR A 939 6.03 8.31 6.03
N ASP A 940 6.27 8.89 4.84
CA ASP A 940 5.55 10.06 4.33
C ASP A 940 5.42 10.04 2.80
N THR A 941 4.51 9.21 2.31
CA THR A 941 4.24 9.06 0.86
C THR A 941 3.63 10.31 0.21
N GLN A 942 3.39 11.38 0.97
CA GLN A 942 2.77 12.63 0.50
C GLN A 942 3.74 13.83 0.56
N ARG A 943 5.01 13.60 0.90
CA ARG A 943 6.02 14.65 1.13
C ARG A 943 6.16 15.69 0.02
N ASP A 944 5.96 15.31 -1.24
CA ASP A 944 6.09 16.16 -2.42
C ASP A 944 4.82 16.97 -2.77
N LEU A 945 3.64 16.57 -2.28
CA LEU A 945 2.36 17.21 -2.62
C LEU A 945 2.30 18.71 -2.28
N PRO A 946 2.80 19.19 -1.13
CA PRO A 946 2.78 20.62 -0.83
C PRO A 946 3.54 21.45 -1.88
N VAL A 947 4.72 20.98 -2.30
CA VAL A 947 5.53 21.66 -3.34
C VAL A 947 4.83 21.61 -4.68
N MET A 948 4.27 20.46 -5.07
CA MET A 948 3.53 20.34 -6.32
C MET A 948 2.37 21.34 -6.37
N ARG A 949 1.59 21.46 -5.29
CA ARG A 949 0.45 22.40 -5.20
C ARG A 949 0.91 23.84 -5.30
N VAL A 950 1.97 24.23 -4.59
CA VAL A 950 2.48 25.61 -4.62
C VAL A 950 3.04 25.94 -6.00
N TYR A 951 3.90 25.08 -6.55
CA TYR A 951 4.60 25.36 -7.81
C TYR A 951 3.64 25.36 -8.99
N LEU A 952 2.84 24.31 -9.13
CA LEU A 952 1.91 24.19 -10.23
C LEU A 952 0.73 25.16 -10.08
N GLY A 953 0.28 25.41 -8.84
CA GLY A 953 -0.72 26.44 -8.56
C GLY A 953 -0.25 27.84 -8.94
N ALA A 954 0.98 28.23 -8.56
CA ALA A 954 1.55 29.52 -8.94
C ALA A 954 1.73 29.65 -10.46
N ALA A 955 2.24 28.60 -11.13
CA ALA A 955 2.36 28.57 -12.58
C ALA A 955 0.99 28.68 -13.28
N SER A 956 -0.03 27.99 -12.78
CA SER A 956 -1.40 28.06 -13.30
C SER A 956 -2.05 29.43 -13.09
N VAL A 957 -1.82 30.10 -11.95
CA VAL A 957 -2.31 31.46 -11.72
C VAL A 957 -1.67 32.45 -12.69
N LEU A 958 -0.36 32.33 -12.91
CA LEU A 958 0.34 33.16 -13.88
C LEU A 958 -0.17 32.93 -15.31
N ALA A 959 -0.29 31.67 -15.72
CA ALA A 959 -0.87 31.26 -17.01
C ALA A 959 -2.28 31.85 -17.20
N ALA A 960 -3.16 31.71 -16.20
CA ALA A 960 -4.51 32.26 -16.24
C ALA A 960 -4.53 33.79 -16.35
N GLY A 961 -3.64 34.48 -15.62
CA GLY A 961 -3.52 35.94 -15.70
C GLY A 961 -3.09 36.41 -17.09
N VAL A 962 -2.09 35.75 -17.68
CA VAL A 962 -1.61 36.07 -19.04
C VAL A 962 -2.67 35.73 -20.09
N TRP A 963 -3.39 34.62 -19.94
CA TRP A 963 -4.52 34.27 -20.80
C TRP A 963 -5.61 35.35 -20.77
N VAL A 964 -6.05 35.73 -19.57
CA VAL A 964 -7.10 36.75 -19.41
C VAL A 964 -6.66 38.09 -19.99
N TRP A 965 -5.41 38.48 -19.76
CA TRP A 965 -4.86 39.68 -20.36
C TRP A 965 -4.83 39.61 -21.90
N THR A 966 -4.40 38.48 -22.45
CA THR A 966 -4.25 38.25 -23.89
C THR A 966 -5.60 38.22 -24.63
N VAL A 967 -6.60 37.54 -24.06
CA VAL A 967 -7.92 37.37 -24.67
C VAL A 967 -8.83 38.58 -24.41
N TRP A 968 -8.92 39.05 -23.16
CA TRP A 968 -9.98 39.96 -22.74
C TRP A 968 -9.53 41.41 -22.56
N LEU A 969 -8.29 41.66 -22.14
CA LEU A 969 -7.86 43.01 -21.72
C LEU A 969 -7.01 43.76 -22.75
N SER A 970 -6.36 43.05 -23.68
CA SER A 970 -5.38 43.65 -24.61
C SER A 970 -5.97 44.11 -25.96
N GLY A 971 -7.29 43.97 -26.17
CA GLY A 971 -7.97 44.43 -27.39
C GLY A 971 -7.60 43.63 -28.66
N SER A 972 -7.13 42.39 -28.52
CA SER A 972 -6.51 41.56 -29.56
C SER A 972 -7.48 40.86 -30.53
N GLY A 973 -8.76 41.23 -30.55
CA GLY A 973 -9.78 40.47 -31.29
C GLY A 973 -10.23 39.16 -30.62
N GLY A 974 -9.97 39.00 -29.31
CA GLY A 974 -10.44 37.88 -28.50
C GLY A 974 -9.77 36.54 -28.81
N LEU A 975 -10.42 35.45 -28.40
CA LEU A 975 -9.92 34.08 -28.56
C LEU A 975 -9.63 33.74 -30.04
N THR A 976 -10.57 34.09 -30.92
CA THR A 976 -10.49 33.79 -32.35
C THR A 976 -9.38 34.58 -33.06
N GLY A 977 -9.15 35.83 -32.65
CA GLY A 977 -8.12 36.67 -33.25
C GLY A 977 -6.68 36.28 -32.88
N VAL A 978 -6.48 35.65 -31.72
CA VAL A 978 -5.14 35.34 -31.19
C VAL A 978 -4.77 33.87 -31.36
N PHE A 979 -5.66 32.95 -31.02
CA PHE A 979 -5.33 31.53 -30.84
C PHE A 979 -5.89 30.61 -31.94
N VAL A 980 -6.95 31.02 -32.64
CA VAL A 980 -7.54 30.17 -33.69
C VAL A 980 -6.74 30.33 -34.99
N PRO A 981 -6.21 29.23 -35.57
CA PRO A 981 -5.53 29.30 -36.86
C PRO A 981 -6.49 29.67 -37.99
N GLU A 982 -6.04 30.52 -38.92
CA GLU A 982 -6.84 31.02 -40.05
C GLU A 982 -6.55 30.28 -41.36
N GLY A 983 -5.50 29.46 -41.38
CA GLY A 983 -5.10 28.67 -42.55
C GLY A 983 -3.86 27.82 -42.28
N LEU A 984 -3.33 27.18 -43.31
CA LEU A 984 -2.07 26.45 -43.22
C LEU A 984 -0.89 27.43 -43.27
N PRO A 985 0.17 27.27 -42.45
CA PRO A 985 1.35 28.13 -42.46
C PRO A 985 1.93 28.31 -43.87
N ARG A 986 2.09 27.21 -44.62
CA ARG A 986 2.62 27.20 -46.01
C ARG A 986 1.78 27.97 -47.05
N SER A 987 0.55 28.37 -46.72
CA SER A 987 -0.32 29.16 -47.60
C SER A 987 -0.22 30.67 -47.35
N MET A 988 0.55 31.09 -46.34
CA MET A 988 0.65 32.49 -45.96
C MET A 988 1.52 33.29 -46.94
N PRO A 989 1.15 34.56 -47.24
CA PRO A 989 1.82 35.36 -48.26
C PRO A 989 3.12 36.03 -47.79
N SER A 990 3.40 36.04 -46.49
CA SER A 990 4.61 36.64 -45.91
C SER A 990 5.20 35.77 -44.81
N PHE A 991 6.47 36.02 -44.49
CA PHE A 991 7.19 35.30 -43.43
C PHE A 991 6.60 35.58 -42.03
N GLU A 992 6.17 36.81 -41.76
CA GLU A 992 5.50 37.16 -40.50
C GLU A 992 4.19 36.40 -40.32
N ALA A 993 3.35 36.37 -41.37
CA ALA A 993 2.09 35.64 -41.36
C ALA A 993 2.31 34.12 -41.25
N PHE A 994 3.35 33.59 -41.91
CA PHE A 994 3.76 32.19 -41.73
C PHE A 994 4.10 31.89 -40.27
N ALA A 995 4.99 32.69 -39.67
CA ALA A 995 5.48 32.46 -38.32
C ALA A 995 4.35 32.53 -37.28
N GLY A 996 3.43 33.50 -37.43
CA GLY A 996 2.25 33.62 -36.58
C GLY A 996 1.33 32.40 -36.66
N GLN A 997 1.01 31.92 -37.87
CA GLN A 997 0.16 30.73 -38.04
C GLN A 997 0.84 29.44 -37.58
N PHE A 998 2.15 29.32 -37.79
CA PHE A 998 2.94 28.19 -37.29
C PHE A 998 2.81 28.08 -35.76
N LEU A 999 3.04 29.17 -35.02
CA LEU A 999 2.98 29.18 -33.56
C LEU A 999 1.56 28.91 -33.02
N ARG A 1000 0.51 29.37 -33.70
CA ARG A 1000 -0.89 29.03 -33.34
C ARG A 1000 -1.15 27.52 -33.45
N TRP A 1001 -0.73 26.91 -34.56
CA TRP A 1001 -0.86 25.46 -34.74
C TRP A 1001 0.00 24.68 -33.73
N ASP A 1002 1.19 25.17 -33.41
CA ASP A 1002 2.09 24.54 -32.45
C ASP A 1002 1.47 24.49 -31.04
N GLU A 1003 0.85 25.59 -30.61
CA GLU A 1003 0.10 25.66 -29.35
C GLU A 1003 -1.14 24.76 -29.38
N VAL A 1004 -1.93 24.79 -30.47
CA VAL A 1004 -3.15 23.96 -30.60
C VAL A 1004 -2.83 22.48 -30.51
N PHE A 1005 -1.83 21.99 -31.25
CA PHE A 1005 -1.43 20.59 -31.16
C PHE A 1005 -0.74 20.28 -29.83
N GLY A 1006 0.08 21.20 -29.32
CA GLY A 1006 0.83 21.06 -28.09
C GLY A 1006 -0.08 20.89 -26.87
N PHE A 1007 -0.91 21.89 -26.59
CA PHE A 1007 -1.83 21.86 -25.45
C PHE A 1007 -3.09 21.03 -25.72
N GLY A 1008 -3.56 20.96 -26.96
CA GLY A 1008 -4.69 20.11 -27.33
C GLY A 1008 -4.41 18.63 -27.05
N SER A 1009 -3.21 18.14 -27.39
CA SER A 1009 -2.82 16.76 -27.08
C SER A 1009 -2.70 16.51 -25.57
N HIS A 1010 -2.23 17.47 -24.78
CA HIS A 1010 -2.20 17.36 -23.31
C HIS A 1010 -3.59 17.35 -22.68
N LEU A 1011 -4.55 18.10 -23.21
CA LEU A 1011 -5.93 18.08 -22.73
C LEU A 1011 -6.62 16.74 -23.07
N VAL A 1012 -6.36 16.18 -24.27
CA VAL A 1012 -6.82 14.82 -24.63
C VAL A 1012 -6.19 13.78 -23.70
N TRP A 1013 -4.88 13.87 -23.46
CA TRP A 1013 -4.16 13.01 -22.53
C TRP A 1013 -4.72 13.09 -21.12
N LEU A 1014 -4.97 14.29 -20.60
CA LEU A 1014 -5.60 14.48 -19.29
C LEU A 1014 -6.99 13.86 -19.23
N GLY A 1015 -7.78 13.97 -20.30
CA GLY A 1015 -9.05 13.26 -20.46
C GLY A 1015 -8.91 11.74 -20.39
N TYR A 1016 -7.87 11.16 -20.99
CA TYR A 1016 -7.56 9.73 -20.86
C TYR A 1016 -7.13 9.35 -19.44
N LEU A 1017 -6.36 10.20 -18.74
CA LEU A 1017 -6.00 9.93 -17.35
C LEU A 1017 -7.23 9.95 -16.44
N PHE A 1018 -8.18 10.86 -16.65
CA PHE A 1018 -9.46 10.84 -15.93
C PHE A 1018 -10.32 9.64 -16.31
N TRP A 1019 -10.21 9.13 -17.54
CA TRP A 1019 -10.88 7.89 -17.93
C TRP A 1019 -10.31 6.70 -17.15
N ASP A 1020 -8.99 6.56 -17.07
CA ASP A 1020 -8.36 5.51 -16.24
C ASP A 1020 -8.85 5.59 -14.78
N LEU A 1021 -8.89 6.79 -14.20
CA LEU A 1021 -9.39 7.00 -12.84
C LEU A 1021 -10.87 6.63 -12.70
N ALA A 1022 -11.69 6.93 -13.71
CA ALA A 1022 -13.10 6.53 -13.73
C ALA A 1022 -13.27 5.01 -13.84
N ALA A 1023 -12.50 4.34 -14.71
CA ALA A 1023 -12.53 2.89 -14.88
C ALA A 1023 -12.11 2.14 -13.59
N ALA A 1024 -11.14 2.72 -12.87
CA ALA A 1024 -10.69 2.29 -11.54
C ALA A 1024 -11.69 2.59 -10.41
N GLY A 1025 -12.78 3.34 -10.68
CA GLY A 1025 -13.76 3.77 -9.68
C GLY A 1025 -13.26 4.84 -8.71
N MET A 1026 -12.19 5.55 -9.07
CA MET A 1026 -11.57 6.60 -8.25
C MET A 1026 -12.17 8.00 -8.55
N LEU A 1027 -12.83 8.20 -9.68
CA LEU A 1027 -13.50 9.46 -10.05
C LEU A 1027 -15.01 9.40 -9.72
N ARG A 1028 -15.45 10.12 -8.69
CA ARG A 1028 -16.85 10.13 -8.20
C ARG A 1028 -17.79 10.95 -9.08
N GLU A 1029 -17.23 11.98 -9.70
CA GLU A 1029 -17.89 13.06 -10.42
C GLU A 1029 -18.28 12.62 -11.83
N GLY A 1030 -17.70 11.51 -12.31
CA GLY A 1030 -17.89 10.95 -13.64
C GLY A 1030 -16.95 11.57 -14.67
N TRP A 1031 -16.60 10.78 -15.68
CA TRP A 1031 -15.66 11.18 -16.72
C TRP A 1031 -16.17 12.34 -17.58
N PHE A 1032 -17.44 12.30 -17.99
CA PHE A 1032 -18.04 13.37 -18.80
C PHE A 1032 -18.04 14.72 -18.08
N THR A 1033 -18.26 14.73 -16.77
CA THR A 1033 -18.20 15.93 -15.94
C THR A 1033 -16.78 16.50 -15.91
N ALA A 1034 -15.76 15.65 -15.72
CA ALA A 1034 -14.36 16.09 -15.73
C ALA A 1034 -13.96 16.71 -17.07
N VAL A 1035 -14.37 16.09 -18.20
CA VAL A 1035 -14.13 16.64 -19.54
C VAL A 1035 -14.89 17.95 -19.75
N GLY A 1036 -16.16 18.02 -19.34
CA GLY A 1036 -16.97 19.24 -19.44
C GLY A 1036 -16.40 20.41 -18.65
N LEU A 1037 -15.96 20.17 -17.40
CA LEU A 1037 -15.25 21.15 -16.59
C LEU A 1037 -13.93 21.59 -17.24
N GLY A 1038 -13.20 20.66 -17.85
CA GLY A 1038 -12.00 20.97 -18.63
C GLY A 1038 -12.29 21.94 -19.78
N VAL A 1039 -13.32 21.67 -20.59
CA VAL A 1039 -13.71 22.56 -21.72
C VAL A 1039 -14.08 23.95 -21.23
N VAL A 1040 -14.90 24.06 -20.18
CA VAL A 1040 -15.29 25.35 -19.59
C VAL A 1040 -14.06 26.08 -19.04
N SER A 1041 -13.17 25.37 -18.35
CA SER A 1041 -11.94 25.92 -17.80
C SER A 1041 -11.02 26.49 -18.88
N VAL A 1042 -10.84 25.81 -20.02
CA VAL A 1042 -10.01 26.33 -21.13
C VAL A 1042 -10.50 27.69 -21.62
N LEU A 1043 -11.83 27.86 -21.75
CA LEU A 1043 -12.39 29.13 -22.20
C LEU A 1043 -12.18 30.26 -21.19
N LEU A 1044 -12.27 29.96 -19.89
CA LEU A 1044 -12.19 30.95 -18.82
C LEU A 1044 -10.75 31.34 -18.47
N VAL A 1045 -9.88 30.35 -18.28
CA VAL A 1045 -8.53 30.54 -17.71
C VAL A 1045 -7.41 30.05 -18.62
N GLY A 1046 -7.73 29.53 -19.80
CA GLY A 1046 -6.75 29.11 -20.79
C GLY A 1046 -6.28 27.66 -20.64
N PRO A 1047 -5.60 27.14 -21.67
CA PRO A 1047 -5.18 25.74 -21.73
C PRO A 1047 -4.09 25.40 -20.71
N GLY A 1048 -3.09 26.27 -20.48
CA GLY A 1048 -2.05 26.03 -19.48
C GLY A 1048 -2.59 25.94 -18.06
N ALA A 1049 -3.41 26.89 -17.63
CA ALA A 1049 -4.01 26.85 -16.30
C ALA A 1049 -4.92 25.62 -16.12
N THR A 1050 -5.73 25.30 -17.13
CA THR A 1050 -6.60 24.11 -17.11
C THR A 1050 -5.81 22.81 -16.97
N LEU A 1051 -4.72 22.66 -17.73
CA LEU A 1051 -3.84 21.51 -17.64
C LEU A 1051 -3.24 21.37 -16.24
N GLY A 1052 -2.73 22.46 -15.66
CA GLY A 1052 -2.13 22.45 -14.33
C GLY A 1052 -3.12 22.11 -13.23
N LEU A 1053 -4.30 22.75 -13.23
CA LEU A 1053 -5.36 22.49 -12.24
C LEU A 1053 -5.91 21.06 -12.35
N GLY A 1054 -6.15 20.58 -13.57
CA GLY A 1054 -6.65 19.23 -13.78
C GLY A 1054 -5.62 18.16 -13.43
N TRP A 1055 -4.32 18.40 -13.68
CA TRP A 1055 -3.26 17.50 -13.23
C TRP A 1055 -3.13 17.50 -11.69
N LEU A 1056 -3.25 18.66 -11.02
CA LEU A 1056 -3.30 18.72 -9.55
C LEU A 1056 -4.51 17.94 -8.98
N TRP A 1057 -5.66 18.04 -9.63
CA TRP A 1057 -6.85 17.27 -9.24
C TRP A 1057 -6.61 15.77 -9.36
N ARG A 1058 -5.98 15.32 -10.46
CA ARG A 1058 -5.53 13.94 -10.61
C ARG A 1058 -4.59 13.50 -9.48
N GLU A 1059 -3.56 14.30 -9.13
CA GLU A 1059 -2.64 13.95 -8.04
C GLU A 1059 -3.36 13.82 -6.70
N HIS A 1060 -4.32 14.70 -6.43
CA HIS A 1060 -5.15 14.60 -5.22
C HIS A 1060 -5.94 13.30 -5.18
N ILE A 1061 -6.55 12.89 -6.31
CA ILE A 1061 -7.27 11.61 -6.42
C ILE A 1061 -6.32 10.43 -6.18
N LEU A 1062 -5.14 10.41 -6.81
CA LEU A 1062 -4.16 9.33 -6.62
C LEU A 1062 -3.64 9.24 -5.18
N ALA A 1063 -3.51 10.36 -4.48
CA ALA A 1063 -3.04 10.38 -3.09
C ALA A 1063 -4.10 9.88 -2.08
N THR A 1064 -5.36 10.23 -2.32
CA THR A 1064 -6.44 10.08 -1.33
C THR A 1064 -7.37 8.90 -1.60
N ARG A 1065 -7.60 8.54 -2.87
CA ARG A 1065 -8.57 7.52 -3.26
C ARG A 1065 -7.89 6.18 -3.54
N ARG A 1066 -8.71 5.13 -3.69
CA ARG A 1066 -8.29 3.75 -3.93
C ARG A 1066 -9.09 3.11 -5.04
N HIS A 1067 -8.49 2.12 -5.70
CA HIS A 1067 -9.16 1.30 -6.69
C HIS A 1067 -10.43 0.67 -6.09
N LYS A 1068 -11.50 0.55 -6.87
CA LYS A 1068 -12.81 0.04 -6.41
C LYS A 1068 -12.77 -1.36 -5.79
N ASP A 1069 -11.84 -2.20 -6.24
CA ASP A 1069 -11.65 -3.58 -5.77
C ASP A 1069 -10.58 -3.70 -4.65
N ALA A 1070 -9.98 -2.59 -4.24
CA ALA A 1070 -8.99 -2.58 -3.17
C ALA A 1070 -9.66 -2.86 -1.81
N LEU A 1071 -9.05 -3.74 -1.02
CA LEU A 1071 -9.51 -4.10 0.32
C LEU A 1071 -9.07 -3.03 1.33
N THR A 1072 -9.94 -2.04 1.53
CA THR A 1072 -9.81 -0.95 2.51
C THR A 1072 -10.87 -1.09 3.61
N PRO A 1073 -10.72 -0.41 4.77
CA PRO A 1073 -11.77 -0.38 5.80
C PRO A 1073 -13.16 -0.05 5.24
N GLU A 1074 -13.25 0.96 4.37
CA GLU A 1074 -14.52 1.40 3.76
C GLU A 1074 -15.09 0.39 2.75
N SER A 1075 -14.24 -0.40 2.09
CA SER A 1075 -14.71 -1.48 1.21
C SER A 1075 -15.24 -2.68 2.00
N VAL A 1076 -14.64 -2.95 3.16
CA VAL A 1076 -14.99 -4.08 4.04
C VAL A 1076 -16.31 -3.77 4.76
N GLY A 1077 -16.51 -2.55 5.24
CA GLY A 1077 -17.81 -2.13 5.78
C GLY A 1077 -18.95 -2.33 4.78
N ARG A 1078 -18.74 -1.93 3.51
CA ARG A 1078 -19.71 -2.17 2.43
C ARG A 1078 -19.97 -3.65 2.13
N LEU A 1079 -18.93 -4.50 2.20
CA LEU A 1079 -19.06 -5.95 2.01
C LEU A 1079 -19.86 -6.64 3.12
N HIS A 1080 -19.85 -6.09 4.33
CA HIS A 1080 -20.58 -6.62 5.48
C HIS A 1080 -21.94 -5.95 5.72
N GLY A 1081 -22.39 -5.07 4.82
CA GLY A 1081 -23.71 -4.44 4.89
C GLY A 1081 -23.83 -3.33 5.94
N THR A 1082 -22.72 -2.87 6.51
CA THR A 1082 -22.67 -1.70 7.40
C THR A 1082 -22.37 -0.47 6.56
N ALA A 1083 -23.32 0.46 6.48
CA ALA A 1083 -23.12 1.73 5.78
C ALA A 1083 -22.07 2.56 6.55
N PHE A 1084 -20.93 2.81 5.93
CA PHE A 1084 -19.90 3.77 6.34
C PHE A 1084 -20.06 5.09 5.57
#